data_AF-A0A5E5QQ67-F1
#
_entry.id   AF-A0A5E5QQ67-F1
#
_cell.length_a   1.000
_cell.length_b   1.000
_cell.length_c   1.000
_cell.angle_alpha   90.00
_cell.angle_beta   90.00
_cell.angle_gamma   90.00
#
_symmetry.space_group_name_H-M   'P 1'
#
loop_
_entity.id
_entity.type
_entity.pdbx_description
1 polymer ?
#
loop_
_entity_poly.entity_id
_entity_poly.type
_entity_poly.pdbx_seq_one_letter_code
_entity_poly.pdbx_strand_id
1 'polypeptide(L)'
;YDSGNGTINAEVTGRTTQIEVNADGTKTMLTGGTKTVYSWDTDKGGMSQKTETVKNHSEALKNPLVNLNEEIQRLEELLKSTSEKQSKHYDFLSDILRAFRIFHEVQENELDLYNSELKELKLDFDEHLSSNPNSEIIGELNRINTVLQGFITDIEAENLRRTERSVLLVREKYEADKVLEVGDKVKELKKTHKVFLNLASRSSEMYKQLKHDILAIEHEIQATKEFQAKLEKWDVSNISNISQGDITDPFVGYKRQIIITIEDDPSSIQDELHLAAKYPDNTTIVHMDKNGNYKVVYGLKLDQIPKGDLKIIINAHGTLGKIKNRSIKRIAEHISIIDRATGEDSNVKKVSLVACSLGGVYAERLLPELRKKGVSDTKVSVRLASLSVFPDGRKIITDSAGNASGKYRSNALKKTYAFNEKGEIITVDSYTDEHYDVSLSIDKDGKPKIERIYGNKRLSELKGALKVFVKAEGFSETEQMLHQFKEALPSGASIAHLNIKTPKDNDWFAQGSVLQQTQNLDSFGERLNASVVVHSDSEDAQVSLAARYRDTGVRLIKGDICFIKKPSMSKNIIRIIEFGGSDLKQQHLAFLGDDFDADIHVKILHGDVNQVPTIRWTVENLDNISQVTQQPIADIDIIVPTTKNPSHYLELVKALSEKYEVTITVHKKMENGAFVGWLSKTPQDSDVIVRTSPHLAETQPHNDQKLQDWDTLSQAQIDKLTTESQKTKPDLANHDHQILFQTENEANVKDSTLKLAFKHPTQTTIVQMQKDGTYRVVYGTKLDKITGSVKLSVVGYGRKTQEGGDTLGGRSAQELSTNITKLNQALTNDATIRHISLVGCNLDNPTDNSTSTYAAQTLQNLKEIGVTSTSARSDYVAIGPDGRKLTSSTGTDAWKHKDS
;
A
#
# COMPACT_ATOMS: atom_id res chain seq x y z
N TYR A 1 17.22 6.60 34.81
CA TYR A 1 17.52 7.71 35.72
C TYR A 1 18.40 7.14 36.82
N ASP A 2 19.71 7.29 36.67
CA ASP A 2 20.62 7.83 37.68
C ASP A 2 21.93 8.18 36.95
N SER A 3 22.43 9.39 37.21
CA SER A 3 23.59 9.99 36.54
C SER A 3 24.89 9.44 37.10
N GLY A 4 25.28 8.24 36.66
CA GLY A 4 26.64 7.74 36.84
C GLY A 4 27.54 8.32 35.76
N ASN A 5 28.43 9.26 36.12
CA ASN A 5 29.61 9.59 35.33
C ASN A 5 30.51 8.34 35.27
N GLY A 6 30.24 7.45 34.32
CA GLY A 6 31.20 6.44 33.90
C GLY A 6 32.30 7.15 33.13
N THR A 7 33.41 7.46 33.80
CA THR A 7 34.64 7.93 33.17
C THR A 7 35.15 6.84 32.23
N ILE A 8 34.89 7.00 30.94
CA ILE A 8 35.53 6.18 29.89
C ILE A 8 36.95 6.73 29.71
N ASN A 9 37.85 6.41 30.65
CA ASN A 9 39.27 6.70 30.45
C ASN A 9 39.82 5.67 29.45
N ALA A 10 39.88 6.04 28.18
CA ALA A 10 40.66 5.29 27.20
C ALA A 10 42.15 5.50 27.52
N GLU A 11 42.80 4.46 28.05
CA GLU A 11 44.24 4.47 28.29
C GLU A 11 44.96 3.79 27.13
N VAL A 12 45.87 4.53 26.49
CA VAL A 12 46.78 3.97 25.47
C VAL A 12 48.13 3.75 26.13
N THR A 13 48.65 2.52 26.05
CA THR A 13 49.94 2.19 26.65
C THR A 13 51.00 1.97 25.57
N GLY A 14 52.10 2.73 25.65
CA GLY A 14 53.28 2.57 24.82
C GLY A 14 54.37 1.81 25.57
N ARG A 15 55.08 0.92 24.88
CA ARG A 15 56.25 0.18 25.41
C ARG A 15 57.44 0.37 24.46
N THR A 16 58.63 0.60 25.01
CA THR A 16 59.83 1.02 24.27
C THR A 16 60.88 -0.08 24.06
N THR A 17 60.54 -1.35 24.32
CA THR A 17 61.48 -2.50 24.24
C THR A 17 60.85 -3.72 23.56
N GLN A 18 61.68 -4.71 23.21
CA GLN A 18 61.23 -5.99 22.64
C GLN A 18 60.30 -6.73 23.61
N ILE A 19 59.18 -7.19 23.08
CA ILE A 19 58.14 -7.95 23.81
C ILE A 19 58.13 -9.36 23.26
N GLU A 20 58.25 -10.34 24.14
CA GLU A 20 57.97 -11.74 23.84
C GLU A 20 56.56 -12.09 24.32
N VAL A 21 55.78 -12.78 23.49
CA VAL A 21 54.50 -13.37 23.89
C VAL A 21 54.79 -14.82 24.25
N ASN A 22 54.68 -15.15 25.54
CA ASN A 22 54.94 -16.49 26.04
C ASN A 22 53.81 -17.45 25.61
N ALA A 23 54.07 -18.75 25.68
CA ALA A 23 53.11 -19.79 25.29
C ALA A 23 51.78 -19.75 26.09
N ASP A 24 51.78 -19.14 27.28
CA ASP A 24 50.61 -18.93 28.14
C ASP A 24 49.86 -17.61 27.86
N GLY A 25 50.25 -16.88 26.80
CA GLY A 25 49.66 -15.60 26.40
C GLY A 25 50.18 -14.38 27.17
N THR A 26 51.06 -14.56 28.16
CA THR A 26 51.68 -13.44 28.88
C THR A 26 52.72 -12.73 28.03
N LYS A 27 53.00 -11.45 28.34
CA LYS A 27 53.93 -10.61 27.57
C LYS A 27 55.10 -10.16 28.45
N THR A 28 56.31 -10.62 28.14
CA THR A 28 57.52 -10.29 28.89
C THR A 28 58.34 -9.23 28.17
N MET A 29 58.86 -8.24 28.89
CA MET A 29 59.84 -7.28 28.37
C MET A 29 61.24 -7.83 28.63
N LEU A 30 62.02 -8.04 27.56
CA LEU A 30 63.29 -8.78 27.65
C LEU A 30 64.42 -7.98 28.36
N THR A 31 64.36 -6.64 28.38
CA THR A 31 65.33 -5.79 29.09
C THR A 31 64.72 -4.44 29.50
N GLY A 32 64.85 -4.07 30.78
CA GLY A 32 64.84 -2.69 31.33
C GLY A 32 63.87 -1.65 30.77
N GLY A 33 62.65 -2.02 30.37
CA GLY A 33 61.72 -1.14 29.66
C GLY A 33 60.92 -0.19 30.55
N THR A 34 60.58 0.99 30.02
CA THR A 34 59.62 1.92 30.60
C THR A 34 58.23 1.70 30.01
N LYS A 35 57.20 1.71 30.87
CA LYS A 35 55.79 1.75 30.45
C LYS A 35 55.33 3.19 30.55
N THR A 36 54.83 3.74 29.44
CA THR A 36 54.18 5.06 29.43
C THR A 36 52.68 4.87 29.22
N VAL A 37 51.90 5.34 30.19
CA VAL A 37 50.43 5.37 30.11
C VAL A 37 50.01 6.78 29.74
N TYR A 38 49.25 6.90 28.66
CA TYR A 38 48.59 8.13 28.25
C TYR A 38 47.12 8.05 28.65
N SER A 39 46.65 9.03 29.42
CA SER A 39 45.25 9.15 29.84
C SER A 39 44.74 10.57 29.59
N TRP A 40 43.44 10.70 29.32
CA TRP A 40 42.80 12.00 29.13
C TRP A 40 42.33 12.55 30.47
N ASP A 41 42.89 13.69 30.91
CA ASP A 41 42.50 14.37 32.14
C ASP A 41 41.33 15.32 31.82
N THR A 42 40.11 14.89 32.18
CA THR A 42 38.88 15.65 31.93
C THR A 42 38.82 16.99 32.66
N ASP A 43 39.50 17.11 33.80
CA ASP A 43 39.47 18.33 34.62
C ASP A 43 40.44 19.39 34.08
N LYS A 44 41.52 18.96 33.39
CA LYS A 44 42.49 19.84 32.75
C LYS A 44 42.30 20.01 31.25
N GLY A 45 41.36 19.29 30.64
CA GLY A 45 41.02 19.39 29.22
C GLY A 45 42.16 18.97 28.29
N GLY A 46 42.98 18.00 28.70
CA GLY A 46 44.18 17.62 27.92
C GLY A 46 44.75 16.25 28.28
N MET A 47 45.71 15.80 27.47
CA MET A 47 46.38 14.51 27.65
C MET A 47 47.41 14.58 28.79
N SER A 48 47.33 13.63 29.71
CA SER A 48 48.31 13.41 30.78
C SER A 48 49.11 12.13 30.51
N GLN A 49 50.40 12.13 30.87
CA GLN A 49 51.26 10.96 30.71
C GLN A 49 51.97 10.61 32.01
N LYS A 50 52.06 9.30 32.30
CA LYS A 50 52.84 8.76 33.43
C LYS A 50 53.80 7.70 32.91
N THR A 51 55.09 7.87 33.21
CA THR A 51 56.14 6.90 32.84
C THR A 51 56.66 6.23 34.09
N GLU A 52 56.57 4.90 34.14
CA GLU A 52 57.06 4.09 35.26
C GLU A 52 58.14 3.12 34.79
N THR A 53 59.16 2.94 35.65
CA THR A 53 60.22 1.96 35.43
C THR A 53 59.75 0.64 36.02
N VAL A 54 59.40 -0.34 35.19
CA VAL A 54 58.82 -1.61 35.66
C VAL A 54 59.92 -2.65 35.77
N LYS A 55 60.36 -2.96 37.00
CA LYS A 55 61.15 -4.16 37.29
C LYS A 55 60.17 -5.28 37.65
N ASN A 56 59.92 -6.19 36.71
CA ASN A 56 59.21 -7.46 36.87
C ASN A 56 57.99 -7.47 37.80
N HIS A 57 56.79 -7.45 37.22
CA HIS A 57 55.62 -8.09 37.83
C HIS A 57 55.02 -9.08 36.83
N SER A 58 55.55 -10.31 36.83
CA SER A 58 54.74 -11.48 36.53
C SER A 58 54.15 -11.94 37.86
N GLU A 59 53.06 -11.31 38.30
CA GLU A 59 52.15 -12.05 39.16
C GLU A 59 51.42 -13.01 38.22
N ALA A 60 51.70 -14.30 38.35
CA ALA A 60 50.84 -15.33 37.81
C ALA A 60 49.40 -14.95 38.22
N LEU A 61 48.47 -14.91 37.27
CA LEU A 61 47.05 -14.73 37.56
C LEU A 61 46.65 -15.81 38.56
N LYS A 62 46.63 -15.45 39.85
CA LYS A 62 46.00 -16.27 40.88
C LYS A 62 44.56 -16.46 40.44
N ASN A 63 44.10 -17.71 40.40
CA ASN A 63 42.71 -18.04 40.18
C ASN A 63 41.87 -17.13 41.12
N PRO A 64 41.13 -16.14 40.60
CA PRO A 64 40.52 -15.11 41.42
C PRO A 64 39.42 -15.66 42.33
N LEU A 65 39.03 -16.91 42.10
CA LEU A 65 38.00 -17.59 42.87
C LEU A 65 38.58 -18.28 44.11
N VAL A 66 39.87 -18.65 44.16
CA VAL A 66 40.36 -19.36 45.35
C VAL A 66 41.86 -19.39 45.63
N ASN A 67 42.25 -19.07 46.87
CA ASN A 67 43.52 -19.51 47.47
C ASN A 67 43.29 -20.77 48.33
N LEU A 68 43.23 -21.95 47.71
CA LEU A 68 43.06 -23.25 48.39
C LEU A 68 44.32 -23.78 49.07
N ASN A 69 45.46 -23.13 48.86
CA ASN A 69 46.76 -23.67 49.28
C ASN A 69 46.81 -23.98 50.79
N GLU A 70 46.26 -23.09 51.62
CA GLU A 70 46.24 -23.27 53.07
C GLU A 70 45.30 -24.40 53.52
N GLU A 71 44.16 -24.58 52.84
CA GLU A 71 43.18 -25.62 53.17
C GLU A 71 43.61 -27.00 52.63
N ILE A 72 44.24 -27.06 51.45
CA ILE A 72 44.87 -28.27 50.91
C ILE A 72 45.99 -28.74 51.84
N GLN A 73 46.89 -27.85 52.25
CA GLN A 73 47.99 -28.18 53.15
C GLN A 73 47.49 -28.68 54.51
N ARG A 74 46.45 -28.05 55.06
CA ARG A 74 45.80 -28.52 56.30
C ARG A 74 45.14 -29.89 56.14
N LEU A 75 44.42 -30.12 55.04
CA LEU A 75 43.80 -31.42 54.76
C LEU A 75 44.84 -32.54 54.64
N GLU A 76 46.00 -32.27 54.03
CA GLU A 76 47.11 -33.21 53.95
C GLU A 76 47.68 -33.57 55.33
N GLU A 77 47.85 -32.57 56.21
CA GLU A 77 48.28 -32.79 57.60
C GLU A 77 47.23 -33.59 58.42
N LEU A 78 45.95 -33.27 58.25
CA LEU A 78 44.83 -34.00 58.85
C LEU A 78 44.77 -35.45 58.37
N LEU A 79 44.95 -35.71 57.07
CA LEU A 79 45.01 -37.05 56.48
C LEU A 79 46.17 -37.87 57.03
N LYS A 80 47.35 -37.24 57.20
CA LYS A 80 48.50 -37.91 57.82
C LYS A 80 48.17 -38.36 59.24
N SER A 81 47.59 -37.47 60.06
CA SER A 81 47.21 -37.76 61.44
C SER A 81 46.09 -38.81 61.58
N THR A 82 45.18 -38.88 60.62
CA THR A 82 44.04 -39.81 60.60
C THR A 82 44.41 -41.18 60.03
N SER A 83 45.39 -41.24 59.12
CA SER A 83 45.97 -42.49 58.60
C SER A 83 46.71 -43.29 59.67
N GLU A 84 47.50 -42.61 60.50
CA GLU A 84 48.28 -43.20 61.61
C GLU A 84 47.37 -43.76 62.71
N LYS A 85 46.14 -43.24 62.83
CA LYS A 85 45.14 -43.63 63.84
C LYS A 85 44.06 -44.59 63.33
N GLN A 86 44.12 -45.04 62.07
CA GLN A 86 43.05 -45.82 61.41
C GLN A 86 41.65 -45.19 61.59
N SER A 87 41.57 -43.86 61.40
CA SER A 87 40.33 -43.13 61.59
C SER A 87 39.30 -43.47 60.52
N LYS A 88 38.04 -43.63 60.93
CA LYS A 88 36.87 -43.75 60.02
C LYS A 88 36.65 -42.55 59.09
N HIS A 89 37.41 -41.46 59.25
CA HIS A 89 37.32 -40.26 58.42
C HIS A 89 38.32 -40.24 57.24
N TYR A 90 39.24 -41.20 57.18
CA TYR A 90 40.38 -41.16 56.24
C TYR A 90 39.95 -41.15 54.77
N ASP A 91 39.15 -42.13 54.34
CA ASP A 91 38.71 -42.24 52.94
C ASP A 91 37.92 -41.00 52.50
N PHE A 92 37.03 -40.53 53.37
CA PHE A 92 36.24 -39.31 53.16
C PHE A 92 37.10 -38.04 53.02
N LEU A 93 38.09 -37.82 53.90
CA LEU A 93 38.99 -36.68 53.80
C LEU A 93 39.88 -36.75 52.54
N SER A 94 40.20 -37.96 52.07
CA SER A 94 40.95 -38.18 50.84
C SER A 94 40.14 -37.77 49.60
N ASP A 95 38.84 -38.06 49.57
CA ASP A 95 37.96 -37.65 48.48
C ASP A 95 37.79 -36.12 48.43
N ILE A 96 37.70 -35.46 49.59
CA ILE A 96 37.65 -33.99 49.68
C ILE A 96 38.96 -33.33 49.24
N LEU A 97 40.11 -33.89 49.65
CA LEU A 97 41.41 -33.40 49.21
C LEU A 97 41.55 -33.51 47.68
N ARG A 98 41.11 -34.64 47.11
CA ARG A 98 41.09 -34.83 45.65
C ARG A 98 40.22 -33.78 44.97
N ALA A 99 39.03 -33.52 45.49
CA ALA A 99 38.13 -32.50 44.97
C ALA A 99 38.79 -31.11 45.02
N PHE A 100 39.36 -30.70 46.15
CA PHE A 100 40.02 -29.39 46.29
C PHE A 100 41.21 -29.21 45.36
N ARG A 101 41.98 -30.28 45.09
CA ARG A 101 43.07 -30.24 44.10
C ARG A 101 42.56 -30.02 42.68
N ILE A 102 41.47 -30.68 42.29
CA ILE A 102 40.82 -30.44 41.00
C ILE A 102 40.39 -28.97 40.91
N PHE A 103 39.71 -28.42 41.92
CA PHE A 103 39.27 -27.02 41.90
C PHE A 103 40.40 -26.00 41.92
N HIS A 104 41.53 -26.33 42.55
CA HIS A 104 42.71 -25.48 42.53
C HIS A 104 43.29 -25.32 41.11
N GLU A 105 43.13 -26.32 40.25
CA GLU A 105 43.68 -26.34 38.89
C GLU A 105 42.66 -25.94 37.80
N VAL A 106 41.35 -26.00 38.09
CA VAL A 106 40.28 -25.68 37.13
C VAL A 106 40.26 -24.19 36.77
N GLN A 107 40.21 -23.90 35.47
CA GLN A 107 40.07 -22.53 34.96
C GLN A 107 38.64 -22.01 35.15
N GLU A 108 38.48 -20.69 35.23
CA GLU A 108 37.18 -20.03 35.44
C GLU A 108 36.08 -20.50 34.48
N ASN A 109 36.43 -20.91 33.26
CA ASN A 109 35.47 -21.31 32.22
C ASN A 109 35.03 -22.79 32.31
N GLU A 110 35.61 -23.58 33.21
CA GLU A 110 35.36 -25.03 33.36
C GLU A 110 34.60 -25.39 34.65
N LEU A 111 34.34 -24.40 35.52
CA LEU A 111 33.69 -24.59 36.82
C LEU A 111 32.25 -25.12 36.75
N ASP A 112 31.54 -24.83 35.65
CA ASP A 112 30.19 -25.32 35.39
C ASP A 112 30.10 -26.86 35.32
N LEU A 113 31.19 -27.52 34.88
CA LEU A 113 31.22 -28.97 34.69
C LEU A 113 31.17 -29.74 36.02
N TYR A 114 31.60 -29.10 37.11
CA TYR A 114 31.79 -29.74 38.41
C TYR A 114 30.72 -29.36 39.46
N ASN A 115 29.77 -28.49 39.10
CA ASN A 115 28.75 -28.00 40.05
C ASN A 115 27.85 -29.14 40.57
N SER A 116 27.47 -30.10 39.72
CA SER A 116 26.69 -31.27 40.13
C SER A 116 27.48 -32.18 41.07
N GLU A 117 28.74 -32.48 40.72
CA GLU A 117 29.63 -33.32 41.54
C GLU A 117 29.92 -32.67 42.90
N LEU A 118 30.06 -31.34 42.95
CA LEU A 118 30.23 -30.59 44.20
C LEU A 118 29.01 -30.67 45.12
N LYS A 119 27.80 -30.62 44.55
CA LYS A 119 26.55 -30.73 45.32
C LYS A 119 26.36 -32.13 45.88
N GLU A 120 26.71 -33.16 45.11
CA GLU A 120 26.74 -34.54 45.60
C GLU A 120 27.77 -34.71 46.71
N LEU A 121 29.00 -34.24 46.49
CA LEU A 121 30.07 -34.27 47.50
C LEU A 121 29.66 -33.54 48.79
N LYS A 122 28.91 -32.44 48.68
CA LYS A 122 28.39 -31.69 49.81
C LYS A 122 27.31 -32.46 50.58
N LEU A 123 26.43 -33.18 49.89
CA LEU A 123 25.43 -34.03 50.53
C LEU A 123 26.10 -35.17 51.30
N ASP A 124 27.08 -35.82 50.67
CA ASP A 124 27.89 -36.86 51.31
C ASP A 124 28.63 -36.29 52.53
N PHE A 125 29.10 -35.03 52.44
CA PHE A 125 29.73 -34.33 53.55
C PHE A 125 28.78 -34.13 54.73
N ASP A 126 27.57 -33.64 54.46
CA ASP A 126 26.57 -33.37 55.49
C ASP A 126 26.07 -34.65 56.15
N GLU A 127 25.93 -35.74 55.39
CA GLU A 127 25.60 -37.08 55.93
C GLU A 127 26.71 -37.61 56.83
N HIS A 128 27.97 -37.45 56.42
CA HIS A 128 29.12 -37.85 57.21
C HIS A 128 29.25 -37.04 58.51
N LEU A 129 28.99 -35.72 58.46
CA LEU A 129 28.92 -34.88 59.67
C LEU A 129 27.80 -35.34 60.61
N SER A 130 26.61 -35.61 60.07
CA SER A 130 25.44 -36.03 60.85
C SER A 130 25.60 -37.41 61.49
N SER A 131 26.31 -38.31 60.82
CA SER A 131 26.64 -39.65 61.32
C SER A 131 27.77 -39.66 62.35
N ASN A 132 28.50 -38.55 62.48
CA ASN A 132 29.69 -38.44 63.34
C ASN A 132 29.71 -37.19 64.23
N PRO A 133 28.65 -36.90 65.00
CA PRO A 133 28.51 -35.64 65.73
C PRO A 133 29.53 -35.45 66.87
N ASN A 134 30.10 -36.54 67.39
CA ASN A 134 31.07 -36.53 68.50
C ASN A 134 32.51 -36.82 68.02
N SER A 135 32.84 -36.50 66.76
CA SER A 135 34.19 -36.73 66.23
C SER A 135 35.24 -35.89 66.94
N GLU A 136 36.42 -36.47 67.20
CA GLU A 136 37.58 -35.76 67.77
C GLU A 136 38.09 -34.61 66.88
N ILE A 137 37.75 -34.64 65.59
CA ILE A 137 38.14 -33.62 64.59
C ILE A 137 36.95 -32.80 64.08
N ILE A 138 35.83 -32.80 64.81
CA ILE A 138 34.58 -32.14 64.37
C ILE A 138 34.77 -30.64 64.05
N GLY A 139 35.69 -29.96 64.75
CA GLY A 139 36.04 -28.57 64.46
C GLY A 139 36.65 -28.37 63.06
N GLU A 140 37.54 -29.26 62.64
CA GLU A 140 38.14 -29.22 61.30
C GLU A 140 37.13 -29.65 60.23
N LEU A 141 36.30 -30.67 60.50
CA LEU A 141 35.24 -31.08 59.57
C LEU A 141 34.23 -29.95 59.31
N ASN A 142 33.83 -29.20 60.34
CA ASN A 142 32.94 -28.03 60.18
C ASN A 142 33.60 -26.89 59.38
N ARG A 143 34.91 -26.67 59.56
CA ARG A 143 35.66 -25.68 58.79
C ARG A 143 35.69 -26.06 57.30
N ILE A 144 36.04 -27.32 56.99
CA ILE A 144 36.08 -27.83 55.62
C ILE A 144 34.70 -27.73 54.96
N ASN A 145 33.62 -28.07 55.70
CA ASN A 145 32.25 -27.93 55.19
C ASN A 145 31.89 -26.48 54.85
N THR A 146 32.34 -25.52 55.68
CA THR A 146 32.14 -24.08 55.45
C THR A 146 32.86 -23.62 54.19
N VAL A 147 34.10 -24.08 53.99
CA VAL A 147 34.92 -23.79 52.81
C VAL A 147 34.27 -24.39 51.54
N LEU A 148 33.83 -25.64 51.59
CA LEU A 148 33.11 -26.31 50.50
C LEU A 148 31.79 -25.58 50.14
N GLN A 149 31.02 -25.15 51.15
CA GLN A 149 29.81 -24.35 50.93
C GLN A 149 30.12 -22.98 50.31
N GLY A 150 31.22 -22.35 50.72
CA GLY A 150 31.72 -21.12 50.10
C GLY A 150 31.96 -21.30 48.60
N PHE A 151 32.60 -22.40 48.18
CA PHE A 151 32.83 -22.69 46.75
C PHE A 151 31.56 -22.86 45.94
N ILE A 152 30.63 -23.65 46.46
CA ILE A 152 29.35 -23.85 45.79
C ILE A 152 28.66 -22.50 45.59
N THR A 153 28.70 -21.63 46.62
CA THR A 153 28.10 -20.30 46.56
C THR A 153 28.81 -19.38 45.55
N ASP A 154 30.14 -19.39 45.50
CA ASP A 154 30.92 -18.56 44.58
C ASP A 154 30.75 -18.98 43.10
N ILE A 155 30.70 -20.30 42.83
CA ILE A 155 30.43 -20.85 41.50
C ILE A 155 29.01 -20.48 41.06
N GLU A 156 28.02 -20.62 41.96
CA GLU A 156 26.65 -20.21 41.67
C GLU A 156 26.54 -18.70 41.38
N ALA A 157 27.28 -17.88 42.12
CA ALA A 157 27.33 -16.43 41.90
C ALA A 157 27.96 -16.07 40.54
N GLU A 158 29.05 -16.73 40.14
CA GLU A 158 29.68 -16.50 38.84
C GLU A 158 28.80 -16.94 37.67
N ASN A 159 28.15 -18.09 37.80
CA ASN A 159 27.19 -18.58 36.81
C ASN A 159 25.98 -17.66 36.65
N LEU A 160 25.53 -17.06 37.75
CA LEU A 160 24.51 -16.02 37.72
C LEU A 160 25.01 -14.78 36.96
N ARG A 161 26.21 -14.26 37.27
CA ARG A 161 26.81 -13.10 36.56
C ARG A 161 26.94 -13.34 35.06
N ARG A 162 27.39 -14.52 34.63
CA ARG A 162 27.50 -14.91 33.21
C ARG A 162 26.14 -14.96 32.52
N THR A 163 25.14 -15.50 33.21
CA THR A 163 23.78 -15.57 32.71
C THR A 163 23.18 -14.16 32.58
N GLU A 164 23.37 -13.29 33.58
CA GLU A 164 22.96 -11.88 33.53
C GLU A 164 23.62 -11.12 32.37
N ARG A 165 24.92 -11.33 32.13
CA ARG A 165 25.63 -10.75 30.98
C ARG A 165 25.07 -11.25 29.65
N SER A 166 24.72 -12.53 29.57
CA SER A 166 24.07 -13.11 28.39
C SER A 166 22.69 -12.48 28.15
N VAL A 167 21.91 -12.25 29.22
CA VAL A 167 20.61 -11.57 29.14
C VAL A 167 20.76 -10.16 28.53
N LEU A 168 21.78 -9.40 28.91
CA LEU A 168 22.03 -8.07 28.34
C LEU A 168 22.26 -8.14 26.82
N LEU A 169 23.14 -9.03 26.36
CA LEU A 169 23.41 -9.21 24.92
C LEU A 169 22.17 -9.64 24.15
N VAL A 170 21.33 -10.49 24.73
CA VAL A 170 20.10 -10.95 24.07
C VAL A 170 19.04 -9.84 24.05
N ARG A 171 18.99 -8.96 25.07
CA ARG A 171 18.15 -7.74 25.05
C ARG A 171 18.60 -6.75 23.98
N GLU A 172 19.90 -6.54 23.81
CA GLU A 172 20.45 -5.74 22.72
C GLU A 172 20.06 -6.32 21.35
N LYS A 173 20.21 -7.65 21.20
CA LYS A 173 19.74 -8.34 19.99
C LYS A 173 18.23 -8.19 19.79
N TYR A 174 17.42 -8.27 20.84
CA TYR A 174 15.98 -8.06 20.75
C TYR A 174 15.64 -6.66 20.22
N GLU A 175 16.32 -5.60 20.70
CA GLU A 175 16.13 -4.24 20.18
C GLU A 175 16.60 -4.07 18.73
N ALA A 176 17.65 -4.77 18.31
CA ALA A 176 18.09 -4.82 16.91
C ALA A 176 17.09 -5.58 16.02
N ASP A 177 16.57 -6.71 16.49
CA ASP A 177 15.59 -7.51 15.75
C ASP A 177 14.26 -6.73 15.57
N LYS A 178 13.93 -5.81 16.51
CA LYS A 178 12.70 -5.01 16.45
C LYS A 178 12.62 -4.04 15.27
N VAL A 179 13.76 -3.61 14.73
CA VAL A 179 13.83 -2.64 13.62
C VAL A 179 13.86 -3.31 12.24
N LEU A 180 13.84 -4.65 12.19
CA LEU A 180 13.80 -5.40 10.95
C LEU A 180 12.44 -5.29 10.24
N GLU A 181 12.46 -5.46 8.93
CA GLU A 181 11.25 -5.60 8.12
C GLU A 181 10.48 -6.87 8.53
N VAL A 182 9.14 -6.85 8.46
CA VAL A 182 8.25 -7.90 9.01
C VAL A 182 8.66 -9.35 8.71
N GLY A 183 9.14 -9.63 7.49
CA GLY A 183 9.56 -10.98 7.09
C GLY A 183 10.77 -11.48 7.86
N ASP A 184 11.81 -10.65 7.98
CA ASP A 184 13.03 -10.97 8.70
C ASP A 184 12.84 -10.83 10.22
N LYS A 185 12.03 -9.86 10.66
CA LYS A 185 11.65 -9.61 12.05
C LYS A 185 11.07 -10.84 12.74
N VAL A 186 10.07 -11.49 12.15
CA VAL A 186 9.46 -12.71 12.74
C VAL A 186 10.48 -13.83 12.88
N LYS A 187 11.36 -13.98 11.89
CA LYS A 187 12.38 -15.04 11.86
C LYS A 187 13.41 -14.82 12.97
N GLU A 188 13.94 -13.61 13.10
CA GLU A 188 14.96 -13.30 14.11
C GLU A 188 14.38 -13.24 15.52
N LEU A 189 13.19 -12.65 15.72
CA LEU A 189 12.52 -12.64 17.02
C LEU A 189 12.25 -14.06 17.53
N LYS A 190 11.89 -15.03 16.67
CA LYS A 190 11.75 -16.44 17.09
C LYS A 190 13.05 -17.05 17.58
N LYS A 191 14.19 -16.69 16.97
CA LYS A 191 15.52 -17.16 17.43
C LYS A 191 15.83 -16.54 18.77
N THR A 192 15.63 -15.24 18.92
CA THR A 192 15.85 -14.50 20.17
C THR A 192 14.94 -15.02 21.29
N HIS A 193 13.68 -15.31 20.99
CA HIS A 193 12.75 -15.96 21.92
C HIS A 193 13.27 -17.32 22.43
N LYS A 194 13.78 -18.16 21.53
CA LYS A 194 14.38 -19.46 21.90
C LYS A 194 15.57 -19.30 22.84
N VAL A 195 16.39 -18.26 22.64
CA VAL A 195 17.53 -17.96 23.51
C VAL A 195 17.04 -17.51 24.90
N PHE A 196 16.03 -16.62 24.97
CA PHE A 196 15.43 -16.22 26.25
C PHE A 196 14.82 -17.41 27.01
N LEU A 197 14.12 -18.32 26.33
CA LEU A 197 13.59 -19.54 26.96
C LEU A 197 14.69 -20.45 27.48
N ASN A 198 15.81 -20.60 26.75
CA ASN A 198 16.97 -21.36 27.21
C ASN A 198 17.56 -20.73 28.50
N LEU A 199 17.78 -19.41 28.51
CA LEU A 199 18.28 -18.70 29.68
C LEU A 199 17.33 -18.82 30.87
N ALA A 200 16.03 -18.67 30.64
CA ALA A 200 14.99 -18.80 31.67
C ALA A 200 14.90 -20.21 32.26
N SER A 201 15.26 -21.25 31.50
CA SER A 201 15.25 -22.64 31.98
C SER A 201 16.38 -22.97 32.96
N ARG A 202 17.39 -22.08 33.12
CA ARG A 202 18.54 -22.32 33.99
C ARG A 202 18.23 -22.20 35.48
N SER A 203 17.22 -21.41 35.87
CA SER A 203 16.75 -21.32 37.26
C SER A 203 15.35 -20.71 37.36
N SER A 204 14.65 -20.99 38.47
CA SER A 204 13.33 -20.40 38.73
C SER A 204 13.36 -18.89 38.89
N GLU A 205 14.47 -18.34 39.40
CA GLU A 205 14.63 -16.89 39.59
C GLU A 205 14.88 -16.20 38.25
N MET A 206 15.68 -16.81 37.37
CA MET A 206 15.89 -16.34 36.01
C MET A 206 14.59 -16.37 35.19
N TYR A 207 13.76 -17.41 35.36
CA TYR A 207 12.43 -17.45 34.74
C TYR A 207 11.56 -16.25 35.17
N LYS A 208 11.51 -15.92 36.46
CA LYS A 208 10.76 -14.74 36.94
C LYS A 208 11.30 -13.45 36.33
N GLN A 209 12.62 -13.29 36.25
CA GLN A 209 13.28 -12.11 35.70
C GLN A 209 12.99 -11.92 34.21
N LEU A 210 12.99 -13.01 33.43
CA LEU A 210 12.82 -12.98 31.97
C LEU A 210 11.38 -13.15 31.51
N LYS A 211 10.44 -13.47 32.41
CA LYS A 211 9.03 -13.69 32.09
C LYS A 211 8.43 -12.54 31.28
N HIS A 212 8.76 -11.29 31.64
CA HIS A 212 8.25 -10.13 30.92
C HIS A 212 8.85 -10.03 29.50
N ASP A 213 10.15 -10.27 29.35
CA ASP A 213 10.85 -10.23 28.06
C ASP A 213 10.30 -11.31 27.10
N ILE A 214 10.11 -12.53 27.61
CA ILE A 214 9.53 -13.66 26.89
C ILE A 214 8.13 -13.29 26.36
N LEU A 215 7.23 -12.83 27.25
CA LEU A 215 5.88 -12.43 26.87
C LEU A 215 5.86 -11.25 25.89
N ALA A 216 6.78 -10.29 26.05
CA ALA A 216 6.89 -9.16 25.14
C ALA A 216 7.29 -9.61 23.73
N ILE A 217 8.25 -10.54 23.61
CA ILE A 217 8.67 -11.09 22.32
C ILE A 217 7.55 -11.91 21.68
N GLU A 218 6.84 -12.73 22.45
CA GLU A 218 5.68 -13.49 21.93
C GLU A 218 4.60 -12.56 21.39
N HIS A 219 4.27 -11.51 22.13
CA HIS A 219 3.32 -10.49 21.70
C HIS A 219 3.79 -9.76 20.43
N GLU A 220 5.08 -9.40 20.35
CA GLU A 220 5.65 -8.74 19.17
C GLU A 220 5.62 -9.66 17.94
N ILE A 221 5.96 -10.95 18.10
CA ILE A 221 5.86 -11.95 17.02
C ILE A 221 4.41 -12.06 16.53
N GLN A 222 3.46 -12.15 17.45
CA GLN A 222 2.04 -12.26 17.11
C GLN A 222 1.54 -11.01 16.39
N ALA A 223 1.83 -9.82 16.92
CA ALA A 223 1.47 -8.55 16.30
C ALA A 223 2.08 -8.39 14.90
N THR A 224 3.33 -8.83 14.70
CA THR A 224 4.02 -8.78 13.40
C THR A 224 3.35 -9.69 12.38
N LYS A 225 2.98 -10.92 12.78
CA LYS A 225 2.24 -11.87 11.91
C LYS A 225 0.86 -11.35 11.54
N GLU A 226 0.14 -10.75 12.50
CA GLU A 226 -1.17 -10.13 12.24
C GLU A 226 -1.07 -8.98 11.25
N PHE A 227 -0.02 -8.15 11.35
CA PHE A 227 0.22 -7.11 10.37
C PHE A 227 0.56 -7.68 8.99
N GLN A 228 1.41 -8.72 8.91
CA GLN A 228 1.72 -9.39 7.65
C GLN A 228 0.45 -9.91 6.95
N ALA A 229 -0.46 -10.54 7.68
CA ALA A 229 -1.74 -11.02 7.15
C ALA A 229 -2.71 -9.88 6.77
N LYS A 230 -2.61 -8.71 7.42
CA LYS A 230 -3.40 -7.52 7.04
C LYS A 230 -2.86 -6.89 5.76
N LEU A 231 -1.54 -6.86 5.59
CA LEU A 231 -0.90 -6.24 4.44
C LEU A 231 -1.27 -6.93 3.12
N GLU A 232 -1.49 -8.25 3.14
CA GLU A 232 -2.00 -9.00 1.96
C GLU A 232 -3.36 -8.48 1.46
N LYS A 233 -4.09 -7.71 2.27
CA LYS A 233 -5.38 -7.12 1.92
C LYS A 233 -5.28 -5.67 1.46
N TRP A 234 -4.14 -5.01 1.67
CA TRP A 234 -3.94 -3.63 1.22
C TRP A 234 -3.86 -3.62 -0.30
N ASP A 235 -4.63 -2.74 -0.95
CA ASP A 235 -4.62 -2.65 -2.41
C ASP A 235 -3.35 -1.92 -2.90
N VAL A 236 -2.30 -2.70 -3.15
CA VAL A 236 -1.01 -2.24 -3.69
C VAL A 236 -0.90 -2.42 -5.20
N SER A 237 -1.98 -2.80 -5.89
CA SER A 237 -1.96 -3.11 -7.34
C SER A 237 -1.40 -1.95 -8.19
N ASN A 238 -1.66 -0.71 -7.74
CA ASN A 238 -1.26 0.51 -8.43
C ASN A 238 0.19 0.95 -8.18
N ILE A 239 0.95 0.30 -7.31
CA ILE A 239 2.38 0.61 -7.10
C ILE A 239 3.19 0.41 -8.38
N SER A 240 2.78 -0.56 -9.22
CA SER A 240 3.37 -0.79 -10.53
C SER A 240 3.17 0.37 -11.53
N ASN A 241 2.22 1.28 -11.26
CA ASN A 241 1.94 2.45 -12.09
C ASN A 241 2.90 3.63 -11.80
N ILE A 242 3.80 3.52 -10.82
CA ILE A 242 4.87 4.51 -10.62
C ILE A 242 5.84 4.35 -11.81
N SER A 243 5.64 5.14 -12.86
CA SER A 243 6.48 5.11 -14.04
C SER A 243 7.86 5.70 -13.74
N GLN A 244 8.88 4.86 -13.88
CA GLN A 244 10.27 5.32 -13.86
C GLN A 244 10.54 6.12 -15.15
N GLY A 245 11.04 7.35 -15.02
CA GLY A 245 11.54 8.15 -16.14
C GLY A 245 10.61 9.23 -16.71
N ASP A 246 9.32 9.29 -16.35
CA ASP A 246 8.38 10.26 -16.94
C ASP A 246 8.47 11.67 -16.33
N ILE A 247 9.02 11.80 -15.12
CA ILE A 247 9.20 13.08 -14.43
C ILE A 247 10.68 13.32 -14.19
N THR A 248 11.19 14.40 -14.79
CA THR A 248 12.60 14.77 -14.78
C THR A 248 13.03 15.57 -13.54
N ASP A 249 12.10 15.92 -12.62
CA ASP A 249 12.38 16.77 -11.46
C ASP A 249 13.57 16.21 -10.66
N PRO A 250 14.73 16.89 -10.61
CA PRO A 250 15.90 16.29 -10.00
C PRO A 250 15.71 16.27 -8.48
N PHE A 251 15.90 15.08 -7.91
CA PHE A 251 15.91 14.87 -6.46
C PHE A 251 17.28 15.25 -5.92
N VAL A 252 17.36 16.40 -5.25
CA VAL A 252 18.63 16.90 -4.74
C VAL A 252 18.46 17.47 -3.33
N GLY A 253 19.51 17.35 -2.52
CA GLY A 253 19.54 17.75 -1.10
C GLY A 253 19.49 16.57 -0.13
N TYR A 254 19.07 15.39 -0.60
CA TYR A 254 19.01 14.16 0.20
C TYR A 254 19.45 12.98 -0.67
N LYS A 255 19.85 11.88 -0.03
CA LYS A 255 20.15 10.62 -0.72
C LYS A 255 18.88 9.91 -1.16
N ARG A 256 17.87 9.90 -0.30
CA ARG A 256 16.61 9.20 -0.54
C ARG A 256 15.48 9.83 0.28
N GLN A 257 14.27 9.81 -0.28
CA GLN A 257 13.05 10.08 0.47
C GLN A 257 12.37 8.76 0.86
N ILE A 258 11.85 8.71 2.08
CA ILE A 258 11.13 7.55 2.62
C ILE A 258 9.72 8.01 2.96
N ILE A 259 8.73 7.47 2.28
CA ILE A 259 7.31 7.73 2.54
C ILE A 259 6.80 6.65 3.48
N ILE A 260 6.29 7.06 4.64
CA ILE A 260 5.65 6.18 5.61
C ILE A 260 4.15 6.39 5.51
N THR A 261 3.43 5.37 5.06
CA THR A 261 1.97 5.35 5.02
C THR A 261 1.44 4.45 6.13
N ILE A 262 0.53 4.99 6.93
CA ILE A 262 0.12 4.40 8.23
C ILE A 262 -1.31 3.86 8.27
N GLU A 263 -2.09 4.05 7.20
CA GLU A 263 -3.47 3.62 7.05
C GLU A 263 -3.70 2.99 5.66
N ASP A 264 -4.53 1.95 5.63
CA ASP A 264 -5.05 1.31 4.41
C ASP A 264 -6.30 2.07 3.96
N ASP A 265 -6.10 3.27 3.42
CA ASP A 265 -7.21 4.07 2.91
C ASP A 265 -6.91 4.52 1.47
N PRO A 266 -7.90 4.43 0.56
CA PRO A 266 -7.68 4.73 -0.86
C PRO A 266 -7.05 6.11 -1.13
N SER A 267 -7.41 7.13 -0.34
CA SER A 267 -6.82 8.47 -0.48
C SER A 267 -5.33 8.51 -0.12
N SER A 268 -4.92 7.91 1.00
CA SER A 268 -3.50 7.84 1.38
C SER A 268 -2.70 7.00 0.40
N ILE A 269 -3.24 5.89 -0.09
CA ILE A 269 -2.59 5.06 -1.12
C ILE A 269 -2.40 5.86 -2.42
N GLN A 270 -3.41 6.64 -2.83
CA GLN A 270 -3.25 7.51 -3.99
C GLN A 270 -2.20 8.61 -3.76
N ASP A 271 -2.19 9.23 -2.58
CA ASP A 271 -1.24 10.27 -2.22
C ASP A 271 0.20 9.74 -2.22
N GLU A 272 0.49 8.55 -1.66
CA GLU A 272 1.84 7.99 -1.69
C GLU A 272 2.34 7.72 -3.11
N LEU A 273 1.47 7.25 -4.01
CA LEU A 273 1.82 7.01 -5.41
C LEU A 273 2.20 8.33 -6.10
N HIS A 274 1.38 9.37 -5.91
CA HIS A 274 1.67 10.71 -6.43
C HIS A 274 2.99 11.28 -5.86
N LEU A 275 3.21 11.14 -4.55
CA LEU A 275 4.42 11.60 -3.87
C LEU A 275 5.68 10.88 -4.38
N ALA A 276 5.58 9.58 -4.63
CA ALA A 276 6.67 8.76 -5.15
C ALA A 276 6.95 9.02 -6.63
N ALA A 277 5.91 9.18 -7.45
CA ALA A 277 6.01 9.49 -8.87
C ALA A 277 6.79 10.78 -9.15
N LYS A 278 6.85 11.70 -8.19
CA LYS A 278 7.68 12.90 -8.32
C LYS A 278 9.18 12.59 -8.38
N TYR A 279 9.64 11.56 -7.65
CA TYR A 279 11.05 11.16 -7.56
C TYR A 279 11.18 9.64 -7.52
N PRO A 280 10.76 8.92 -8.58
CA PRO A 280 10.55 7.48 -8.53
C PRO A 280 11.84 6.72 -8.17
N ASP A 281 13.00 7.17 -8.67
CA ASP A 281 14.29 6.52 -8.45
C ASP A 281 14.95 6.88 -7.11
N ASN A 282 14.41 7.86 -6.39
CA ASN A 282 14.92 8.33 -5.10
C ASN A 282 13.91 8.12 -3.96
N THR A 283 12.87 7.31 -4.18
CA THR A 283 11.81 7.08 -3.20
C THR A 283 11.81 5.63 -2.72
N THR A 284 11.66 5.45 -1.41
CA THR A 284 11.23 4.19 -0.80
C THR A 284 9.85 4.42 -0.17
N ILE A 285 8.88 3.54 -0.42
CA ILE A 285 7.58 3.55 0.26
C ILE A 285 7.56 2.42 1.29
N VAL A 286 7.13 2.77 2.49
CA VAL A 286 7.00 1.87 3.64
C VAL A 286 5.57 1.94 4.16
N HIS A 287 4.92 0.78 4.23
CA HIS A 287 3.65 0.63 4.92
C HIS A 287 3.91 0.22 6.36
N MET A 288 3.33 0.94 7.33
CA MET A 288 3.68 0.77 8.74
C MET A 288 2.45 0.74 9.66
N ASP A 289 2.40 -0.26 10.53
CA ASP A 289 1.33 -0.42 11.50
C ASP A 289 1.49 0.47 12.75
N LYS A 290 0.57 0.33 13.69
CA LYS A 290 0.58 1.10 14.94
C LYS A 290 1.75 0.75 15.87
N ASN A 291 2.32 -0.44 15.73
CA ASN A 291 3.41 -0.96 16.57
C ASN A 291 4.79 -0.71 15.94
N GLY A 292 4.85 -0.17 14.71
CA GLY A 292 6.10 0.07 14.01
C GLY A 292 6.56 -1.13 13.19
N ASN A 293 5.73 -2.15 13.02
CA ASN A 293 5.96 -3.20 12.04
C ASN A 293 5.79 -2.62 10.65
N TYR A 294 6.74 -2.90 9.77
CA TYR A 294 6.74 -2.31 8.45
C TYR A 294 7.12 -3.29 7.34
N LYS A 295 6.68 -2.95 6.14
CA LYS A 295 7.07 -3.58 4.88
C LYS A 295 7.48 -2.49 3.89
N VAL A 296 8.60 -2.70 3.21
CA VAL A 296 8.96 -1.91 2.04
C VAL A 296 8.15 -2.41 0.86
N VAL A 297 7.34 -1.55 0.26
CA VAL A 297 6.44 -1.90 -0.86
C VAL A 297 6.90 -1.31 -2.20
N TYR A 298 7.80 -0.31 -2.17
CA TYR A 298 8.41 0.28 -3.36
C TYR A 298 9.82 0.80 -3.04
N GLY A 299 10.74 0.68 -4.00
CA GLY A 299 12.11 1.18 -3.89
C GLY A 299 13.06 0.25 -3.14
N LEU A 300 14.21 0.79 -2.72
CA LEU A 300 15.24 0.04 -2.00
C LEU A 300 14.77 -0.35 -0.60
N LYS A 301 15.18 -1.54 -0.13
CA LYS A 301 15.09 -1.90 1.29
C LYS A 301 15.88 -0.89 2.13
N LEU A 302 15.46 -0.68 3.37
CA LEU A 302 16.02 0.37 4.23
C LEU A 302 17.52 0.16 4.50
N ASP A 303 17.95 -1.08 4.71
CA ASP A 303 19.34 -1.49 4.92
C ASP A 303 20.22 -1.40 3.65
N GLN A 304 19.59 -1.20 2.48
CA GLN A 304 20.25 -1.06 1.18
C GLN A 304 20.30 0.41 0.71
N ILE A 305 19.73 1.34 1.47
CA ILE A 305 19.74 2.76 1.11
C ILE A 305 21.19 3.29 1.17
N PRO A 306 21.67 4.01 0.13
CA PRO A 306 22.98 4.64 0.17
C PRO A 306 23.10 5.63 1.34
N LYS A 307 24.22 5.54 2.05
CA LYS A 307 24.55 6.36 3.24
C LYS A 307 24.44 7.87 2.95
N GLY A 308 23.87 8.60 3.91
CA GLY A 308 23.78 10.06 3.91
C GLY A 308 22.42 10.59 4.38
N ASP A 309 22.13 11.85 4.04
CA ASP A 309 20.96 12.54 4.55
C ASP A 309 19.64 12.02 3.96
N LEU A 310 18.67 11.75 4.82
CA LEU A 310 17.35 11.21 4.49
C LEU A 310 16.25 12.24 4.72
N LYS A 311 15.20 12.13 3.90
CA LYS A 311 13.94 12.85 4.08
C LYS A 311 12.81 11.87 4.34
N ILE A 312 12.19 11.96 5.50
CA ILE A 312 11.00 11.18 5.82
C ILE A 312 9.75 11.99 5.51
N ILE A 313 8.77 11.34 4.89
CA ILE A 313 7.42 11.87 4.67
C ILE A 313 6.46 10.98 5.47
N ILE A 314 5.70 11.57 6.39
CA ILE A 314 4.59 10.88 7.04
C ILE A 314 3.33 11.20 6.23
N ASN A 315 2.82 10.20 5.52
CA ASN A 315 1.61 10.29 4.72
C ASN A 315 0.42 9.78 5.54
N ALA A 316 -0.48 10.70 5.93
CA ALA A 316 -1.56 10.37 6.85
C ALA A 316 -2.68 11.42 6.87
N HIS A 317 -3.87 11.00 7.29
CA HIS A 317 -4.93 11.92 7.71
C HIS A 317 -4.54 12.69 8.98
N GLY A 318 -4.90 13.97 9.01
CA GLY A 318 -4.62 14.88 10.11
C GLY A 318 -5.82 15.73 10.51
N THR A 319 -5.84 16.11 11.78
CA THR A 319 -6.69 17.19 12.31
C THR A 319 -5.87 18.02 13.30
N LEU A 320 -6.46 19.07 13.87
CA LEU A 320 -5.74 19.97 14.79
C LEU A 320 -5.02 19.21 15.91
N GLY A 321 -3.69 19.28 15.89
CA GLY A 321 -2.80 18.65 16.86
C GLY A 321 -2.76 17.12 16.84
N LYS A 322 -3.32 16.44 15.83
CA LYS A 322 -3.45 14.98 15.81
C LYS A 322 -3.23 14.38 14.41
N ILE A 323 -2.41 13.34 14.34
CA ILE A 323 -2.40 12.40 13.22
C ILE A 323 -3.33 11.24 13.60
N LYS A 324 -4.21 10.85 12.69
CA LYS A 324 -5.25 9.85 12.96
C LYS A 324 -4.62 8.55 13.48
N ASN A 325 -5.20 7.98 14.53
CA ASN A 325 -4.79 6.71 15.15
C ASN A 325 -3.31 6.61 15.60
N ARG A 326 -2.57 7.73 15.74
CA ARG A 326 -1.17 7.74 16.19
C ARG A 326 -0.92 8.90 17.15
N SER A 327 -0.30 8.59 18.30
CA SER A 327 0.22 9.62 19.19
C SER A 327 1.56 10.17 18.67
N ILE A 328 1.94 11.37 19.11
CA ILE A 328 3.25 11.97 18.78
C ILE A 328 4.41 11.02 19.14
N LYS A 329 4.33 10.35 20.30
CA LYS A 329 5.33 9.35 20.73
C LYS A 329 5.43 8.18 19.76
N ARG A 330 4.30 7.71 19.22
CA ARG A 330 4.28 6.65 18.21
C ARG A 330 4.89 7.12 16.88
N ILE A 331 4.59 8.34 16.44
CA ILE A 331 5.21 8.91 15.23
C ILE A 331 6.73 9.06 15.40
N ALA A 332 7.20 9.50 16.58
CA ALA A 332 8.62 9.55 16.88
C ALA A 332 9.27 8.15 16.86
N GLU A 333 8.59 7.15 17.42
CA GLU A 333 9.05 5.75 17.36
C GLU A 333 9.13 5.24 15.93
N HIS A 334 8.12 5.50 15.09
CA HIS A 334 8.09 5.12 13.68
C HIS A 334 9.28 5.70 12.91
N ILE A 335 9.56 6.99 13.12
CA ILE A 335 10.72 7.66 12.50
C ILE A 335 12.03 7.05 13.00
N SER A 336 12.15 6.75 14.29
CA SER A 336 13.34 6.12 14.89
C SER A 336 13.56 4.69 14.41
N ILE A 337 12.50 3.93 14.13
CA ILE A 337 12.60 2.60 13.52
C ILE A 337 13.20 2.72 12.11
N ILE A 338 12.72 3.67 11.30
CA ILE A 338 13.28 3.89 9.96
C ILE A 338 14.74 4.33 10.03
N ASP A 339 15.06 5.32 10.88
CA ASP A 339 16.43 5.82 11.07
C ASP A 339 17.40 4.69 11.43
N ARG A 340 17.07 3.86 12.43
CA ARG A 340 17.86 2.69 12.82
C ARG A 340 17.94 1.63 11.73
N ALA A 341 16.85 1.35 11.02
CA ALA A 341 16.82 0.36 9.94
C ALA A 341 17.67 0.77 8.73
N THR A 342 17.93 2.07 8.53
CA THR A 342 18.81 2.58 7.47
C THR A 342 20.30 2.60 7.83
N GLY A 343 20.65 2.35 9.09
CA GLY A 343 22.03 2.26 9.58
C GLY A 343 22.67 3.59 10.02
N GLU A 344 23.77 3.48 10.79
CA GLU A 344 24.40 4.59 11.53
C GLU A 344 24.96 5.74 10.67
N ASP A 345 25.23 5.48 9.40
CA ASP A 345 25.78 6.48 8.46
C ASP A 345 24.68 7.23 7.68
N SER A 346 23.41 6.97 7.99
CA SER A 346 22.26 7.67 7.44
C SER A 346 21.66 8.58 8.51
N ASN A 347 21.23 9.78 8.12
CA ASN A 347 20.71 10.76 9.07
C ASN A 347 19.38 11.32 8.60
N VAL A 348 18.32 11.20 9.40
CA VAL A 348 17.05 11.87 9.11
C VAL A 348 17.17 13.39 9.31
N LYS A 349 17.49 14.13 8.24
CA LYS A 349 17.60 15.61 8.29
C LYS A 349 16.26 16.33 8.21
N LYS A 350 15.25 15.68 7.63
CA LYS A 350 13.93 16.30 7.44
C LYS A 350 12.81 15.30 7.62
N VAL A 351 11.80 15.71 8.38
CA VAL A 351 10.49 15.07 8.47
C VAL A 351 9.45 16.03 7.92
N SER A 352 8.73 15.60 6.88
CA SER A 352 7.58 16.32 6.33
C SER A 352 6.29 15.60 6.68
N LEU A 353 5.51 16.20 7.59
CA LEU A 353 4.18 15.71 7.94
C LEU A 353 3.19 16.15 6.85
N VAL A 354 2.77 15.20 6.01
CA VAL A 354 1.77 15.37 4.94
C VAL A 354 0.44 14.91 5.54
N ALA A 355 -0.10 15.78 6.40
CA ALA A 355 -1.36 15.58 7.10
C ALA A 355 -2.05 16.92 7.31
N CYS A 356 -3.38 16.94 7.19
CA CYS A 356 -4.19 18.15 7.26
C CYS A 356 -4.12 18.83 8.64
N SER A 357 -4.04 20.16 8.63
CA SER A 357 -4.37 21.04 9.77
C SER A 357 -3.69 20.70 11.11
N LEU A 358 -2.48 20.15 11.12
CA LEU A 358 -1.82 19.71 12.36
C LEU A 358 -1.50 20.86 13.34
N GLY A 359 -1.23 22.06 12.81
CA GLY A 359 -0.78 23.20 13.61
C GLY A 359 0.71 23.13 14.01
N GLY A 360 1.28 24.29 14.37
CA GLY A 360 2.70 24.42 14.74
C GLY A 360 3.10 23.62 15.99
N VAL A 361 2.22 23.62 17.00
CA VAL A 361 2.42 22.95 18.30
C VAL A 361 2.70 21.45 18.15
N TYR A 362 2.20 20.82 17.08
CA TYR A 362 2.50 19.40 16.82
C TYR A 362 4.00 19.17 16.60
N ALA A 363 4.64 20.00 15.77
CA ALA A 363 6.08 19.90 15.49
C ALA A 363 6.92 20.22 16.72
N GLU A 364 6.53 21.24 17.50
CA GLU A 364 7.19 21.62 18.75
C GLU A 364 7.19 20.48 19.78
N ARG A 365 6.13 19.66 19.80
CA ARG A 365 6.05 18.47 20.66
C ARG A 365 6.74 17.24 20.09
N LEU A 366 6.81 17.11 18.76
CA LEU A 366 7.46 15.97 18.10
C LEU A 366 9.00 16.06 18.17
N LEU A 367 9.57 17.24 17.99
CA LEU A 367 11.03 17.45 17.99
C LEU A 367 11.73 16.93 19.26
N PRO A 368 11.26 17.23 20.50
CA PRO A 368 11.84 16.65 21.71
C PRO A 368 11.72 15.13 21.80
N GLU A 369 10.62 14.55 21.32
CA GLU A 369 10.43 13.09 21.32
C GLU A 369 11.36 12.41 20.31
N LEU A 370 11.62 13.04 19.15
CA LEU A 370 12.63 12.57 18.19
C LEU A 370 14.04 12.58 18.81
N ARG A 371 14.42 13.67 19.49
CA ARG A 371 15.72 13.78 20.16
C ARG A 371 15.91 12.68 21.22
N LYS A 372 14.87 12.37 22.01
CA LYS A 372 14.89 11.26 22.98
C LYS A 372 15.10 9.89 22.33
N LYS A 373 14.83 9.77 21.01
CA LYS A 373 14.96 8.54 20.22
C LYS A 373 16.22 8.52 19.35
N GLY A 374 17.16 9.44 19.57
CA GLY A 374 18.43 9.53 18.83
C GLY A 374 18.36 10.40 17.57
N VAL A 375 17.16 10.82 17.15
CA VAL A 375 16.94 11.61 15.93
C VAL A 375 17.01 13.10 16.27
N SER A 376 18.22 13.67 16.23
CA SER A 376 18.53 14.95 16.90
C SER A 376 18.75 16.16 15.97
N ASP A 377 19.24 15.96 14.75
CA ASP A 377 19.49 17.02 13.75
C ASP A 377 18.42 17.01 12.64
N THR A 378 17.17 17.12 13.06
CA THR A 378 16.01 16.99 12.16
C THR A 378 15.17 18.25 12.15
N LYS A 379 14.76 18.67 10.95
CA LYS A 379 13.74 19.71 10.75
C LYS A 379 12.37 19.07 10.54
N VAL A 380 11.34 19.55 11.22
CA VAL A 380 9.97 19.02 11.10
C VAL A 380 9.07 20.06 10.44
N SER A 381 8.47 19.73 9.29
CA SER A 381 7.48 20.60 8.63
C SER A 381 6.05 20.08 8.80
N VAL A 382 5.13 20.98 9.14
CA VAL A 382 3.69 20.74 9.31
C VAL A 382 2.88 21.52 8.28
N ARG A 383 1.60 21.15 8.12
CA ARG A 383 0.59 21.94 7.40
C ARG A 383 -0.37 22.54 8.41
N LEU A 384 -0.73 23.80 8.21
CA LEU A 384 -1.63 24.54 9.12
C LEU A 384 -3.09 24.48 8.68
N ALA A 385 -3.36 24.05 7.44
CA ALA A 385 -4.70 23.91 6.89
C ALA A 385 -4.83 22.61 6.06
N SER A 386 -5.94 22.46 5.34
CA SER A 386 -6.24 21.28 4.52
C SER A 386 -5.24 21.12 3.39
N LEU A 387 -4.84 19.88 3.13
CA LEU A 387 -3.77 19.53 2.19
C LEU A 387 -4.33 18.61 1.10
N SER A 388 -3.85 18.80 -0.13
CA SER A 388 -4.07 17.85 -1.24
C SER A 388 -2.76 17.55 -1.94
N VAL A 389 -2.55 16.30 -2.33
CA VAL A 389 -1.42 15.87 -3.17
C VAL A 389 -1.89 15.66 -4.60
N PHE A 390 -1.32 16.43 -5.51
CA PHE A 390 -1.65 16.39 -6.93
C PHE A 390 -0.99 15.21 -7.63
N PRO A 391 -1.48 14.78 -8.81
CA PRO A 391 -0.89 13.68 -9.58
C PRO A 391 0.61 13.81 -9.89
N ASP A 392 1.16 15.03 -9.84
CA ASP A 392 2.60 15.32 -10.02
C ASP A 392 3.39 15.36 -8.69
N GLY A 393 2.79 14.88 -7.60
CA GLY A 393 3.34 14.84 -6.24
C GLY A 393 3.49 16.19 -5.55
N ARG A 394 3.02 17.28 -6.19
CA ARG A 394 3.00 18.62 -5.60
C ARG A 394 1.87 18.73 -4.58
N LYS A 395 2.10 19.58 -3.58
CA LYS A 395 1.26 19.72 -2.40
C LYS A 395 0.63 21.11 -2.40
N ILE A 396 -0.70 21.15 -2.39
CA ILE A 396 -1.48 22.38 -2.35
C ILE A 396 -2.20 22.45 -1.01
N ILE A 397 -2.20 23.63 -0.38
CA ILE A 397 -2.79 23.83 0.94
C ILE A 397 -3.93 24.84 0.81
N THR A 398 -5.14 24.45 1.20
CA THR A 398 -6.34 25.28 1.11
C THR A 398 -6.79 25.66 2.51
N ASP A 399 -7.02 26.96 2.74
CA ASP A 399 -7.57 27.47 3.99
C ASP A 399 -9.10 27.33 3.99
N SER A 400 -9.67 26.85 5.09
CA SER A 400 -11.11 26.68 5.28
C SER A 400 -11.84 28.01 5.49
N ALA A 401 -11.11 29.09 5.79
CA ALA A 401 -11.67 30.42 6.02
C ALA A 401 -12.02 31.15 4.71
N GLY A 402 -13.08 30.70 4.02
CA GLY A 402 -13.77 31.41 2.93
C GLY A 402 -13.00 31.53 1.60
N ASN A 403 -13.56 31.00 0.50
CA ASN A 403 -13.15 31.19 -0.90
C ASN A 403 -11.64 31.20 -1.25
N ALA A 404 -10.75 30.73 -0.37
CA ALA A 404 -9.31 30.81 -0.58
C ALA A 404 -8.87 29.75 -1.60
N SER A 405 -8.26 30.19 -2.71
CA SER A 405 -7.60 29.33 -3.68
C SER A 405 -6.52 28.49 -2.98
N GLY A 406 -6.43 27.20 -3.30
CA GLY A 406 -5.43 26.32 -2.69
C GLY A 406 -4.02 26.80 -3.04
N LYS A 407 -3.15 27.07 -2.05
CA LYS A 407 -1.83 27.70 -2.26
C LYS A 407 -0.71 26.67 -2.44
N TYR A 408 0.11 26.84 -3.46
CA TYR A 408 1.39 26.13 -3.61
C TYR A 408 2.50 26.92 -2.90
N ARG A 409 3.41 26.21 -2.23
CA ARG A 409 4.58 26.79 -1.54
C ARG A 409 4.29 27.95 -0.56
N SER A 410 3.15 27.93 0.13
CA SER A 410 2.81 28.97 1.13
C SER A 410 3.71 28.92 2.38
N ASN A 411 4.38 30.02 2.70
CA ASN A 411 5.10 30.21 3.98
C ASN A 411 4.17 30.51 5.16
N ALA A 412 2.94 30.93 4.88
CA ALA A 412 1.90 31.12 5.89
C ALA A 412 1.34 29.75 6.32
N LEU A 413 1.00 28.88 5.36
CA LEU A 413 0.29 27.62 5.62
C LEU A 413 1.20 26.40 5.82
N LYS A 414 2.51 26.51 5.53
CA LYS A 414 3.53 25.51 5.87
C LYS A 414 4.61 26.11 6.77
N LYS A 415 4.72 25.57 7.99
CA LYS A 415 5.78 25.94 8.94
C LYS A 415 6.74 24.79 9.14
N THR A 416 8.01 25.14 9.32
CA THR A 416 9.08 24.18 9.65
C THR A 416 9.74 24.62 10.94
N TYR A 417 9.95 23.66 11.83
CA TYR A 417 10.56 23.85 13.13
C TYR A 417 11.86 23.06 13.21
N ALA A 418 12.83 23.61 13.90
CA ALA A 418 14.13 22.99 14.14
C ALA A 418 14.69 23.47 15.47
N PHE A 419 15.65 22.75 16.02
CA PHE A 419 16.46 23.26 17.12
C PHE A 419 17.51 24.24 16.61
N ASN A 420 17.71 25.34 17.32
CA ASN A 420 18.87 26.21 17.13
C ASN A 420 20.10 25.67 17.89
N GLU A 421 21.24 26.36 17.77
CA GLU A 421 22.50 26.00 18.44
C GLU A 421 22.39 25.99 19.98
N LYS A 422 21.44 26.74 20.55
CA LYS A 422 21.15 26.77 21.99
C LYS A 422 20.22 25.64 22.45
N GLY A 423 19.72 24.83 21.51
CA GLY A 423 18.76 23.75 21.79
C GLY A 423 17.31 24.22 21.95
N GLU A 424 16.98 25.45 21.56
CA GLU A 424 15.63 26.01 21.56
C GLU A 424 14.92 25.71 20.24
N ILE A 425 13.59 25.52 20.26
CA ILE A 425 12.82 25.28 19.03
C ILE A 425 12.50 26.61 18.37
N ILE A 426 12.93 26.77 17.13
CA ILE A 426 12.68 27.96 16.31
C ILE A 426 11.96 27.59 15.01
N THR A 427 11.25 28.55 14.42
CA THR A 427 10.73 28.42 13.06
C THR A 427 11.86 28.72 12.06
N VAL A 428 12.00 27.89 11.04
CA VAL A 428 12.95 28.06 9.93
C VAL A 428 12.21 28.06 8.59
N ASP A 429 12.85 28.59 7.54
CA ASP A 429 12.26 28.58 6.20
C ASP A 429 12.00 27.15 5.72
N SER A 430 10.73 26.93 5.36
CA SER A 430 10.14 25.66 5.00
C SER A 430 10.63 25.07 3.68
N TYR A 431 11.33 25.85 2.85
CA TYR A 431 11.79 25.43 1.53
C TYR A 431 13.30 25.52 1.36
N THR A 432 14.04 25.76 2.46
CA THR A 432 15.52 25.74 2.47
C THR A 432 16.12 24.40 2.06
N ASP A 433 15.36 23.32 2.15
CA ASP A 433 15.77 21.99 1.73
C ASP A 433 15.52 21.69 0.24
N GLU A 434 14.86 22.60 -0.47
CA GLU A 434 14.77 22.47 -1.91
C GLU A 434 16.08 22.92 -2.54
N HIS A 435 16.74 21.98 -3.19
CA HIS A 435 17.98 22.25 -3.88
C HIS A 435 17.73 22.77 -5.31
N TYR A 436 18.51 23.79 -5.66
CA TYR A 436 18.63 24.40 -6.98
C TYR A 436 20.12 24.56 -7.29
N ASP A 437 20.55 24.15 -8.48
CA ASP A 437 21.94 24.30 -8.94
C ASP A 437 22.32 25.78 -9.03
N VAL A 438 21.37 26.61 -9.47
CA VAL A 438 21.52 28.06 -9.65
C VAL A 438 20.27 28.77 -9.17
N SER A 439 20.45 29.88 -8.44
CA SER A 439 19.39 30.84 -8.13
C SER A 439 19.66 32.15 -8.85
N LEU A 440 18.64 32.68 -9.55
CA LEU A 440 18.70 33.88 -10.36
C LEU A 440 17.71 34.94 -9.87
N SER A 441 18.06 36.19 -10.12
CA SER A 441 17.19 37.36 -10.09
C SER A 441 17.49 38.24 -11.31
N ILE A 442 16.73 39.31 -11.47
CA ILE A 442 16.93 40.30 -12.53
C ILE A 442 17.68 41.50 -11.92
N ASP A 443 18.76 41.95 -12.58
CA ASP A 443 19.49 43.17 -12.18
C ASP A 443 18.80 44.42 -12.75
N LYS A 444 19.20 45.61 -12.27
CA LYS A 444 18.60 46.90 -12.68
C LYS A 444 18.65 47.17 -14.19
N ASP A 445 19.58 46.56 -14.91
CA ASP A 445 19.72 46.67 -16.36
C ASP A 445 19.00 45.55 -17.14
N GLY A 446 18.21 44.72 -16.46
CA GLY A 446 17.45 43.61 -17.04
C GLY A 446 18.26 42.32 -17.27
N LYS A 447 19.54 42.30 -16.90
CA LYS A 447 20.42 41.14 -17.10
C LYS A 447 20.26 40.07 -16.00
N PRO A 448 20.68 38.82 -16.27
CA PRO A 448 20.67 37.76 -15.26
C PRO A 448 21.66 38.06 -14.14
N LYS A 449 21.15 38.18 -12.92
CA LYS A 449 21.96 38.24 -11.71
C LYS A 449 21.97 36.87 -11.03
N ILE A 450 23.16 36.29 -10.91
CA ILE A 450 23.36 35.03 -10.20
C ILE A 450 23.39 35.31 -8.70
N GLU A 451 22.34 34.94 -7.99
CA GLU A 451 22.23 35.07 -6.54
C GLU A 451 23.08 34.01 -5.83
N ARG A 452 23.12 32.79 -6.39
CA ARG A 452 23.87 31.67 -5.85
C ARG A 452 24.10 30.59 -6.90
N ILE A 453 25.26 29.96 -6.85
CA ILE A 453 25.51 28.65 -7.46
C ILE A 453 25.77 27.65 -6.33
N TYR A 454 25.11 26.49 -6.37
CA TYR A 454 25.26 25.50 -5.32
C TYR A 454 26.69 24.95 -5.24
N GLY A 455 27.14 24.66 -4.02
CA GLY A 455 28.47 24.10 -3.76
C GLY A 455 29.61 25.09 -3.97
N ASN A 456 29.32 26.41 -3.98
CA ASN A 456 30.28 27.48 -4.23
C ASN A 456 31.04 27.31 -5.57
N LYS A 457 30.41 26.64 -6.55
CA LYS A 457 30.95 26.48 -7.90
C LYS A 457 30.89 27.80 -8.67
N ARG A 458 31.74 27.93 -9.67
CA ARG A 458 31.71 28.98 -10.69
C ARG A 458 30.76 28.60 -11.82
N LEU A 459 30.25 29.59 -12.55
CA LEU A 459 29.38 29.39 -13.71
C LEU A 459 30.01 28.44 -14.74
N SER A 460 31.32 28.57 -15.00
CA SER A 460 32.08 27.75 -15.93
C SER A 460 32.22 26.27 -15.53
N GLU A 461 31.91 25.93 -14.27
CA GLU A 461 32.00 24.56 -13.74
C GLU A 461 30.68 23.81 -13.81
N LEU A 462 29.59 24.48 -14.22
CA LEU A 462 28.29 23.84 -14.39
C LEU A 462 28.30 22.85 -15.57
N LYS A 463 27.62 21.72 -15.41
CA LYS A 463 27.49 20.65 -16.42
C LYS A 463 26.15 19.96 -16.27
N GLY A 464 25.63 19.40 -17.36
CA GLY A 464 24.42 18.58 -17.39
C GLY A 464 23.12 19.38 -17.34
N ALA A 465 22.04 18.67 -17.00
CA ALA A 465 20.69 19.20 -16.85
C ALA A 465 20.54 19.93 -15.49
N LEU A 466 20.48 21.26 -15.54
CA LEU A 466 20.42 22.13 -14.37
C LEU A 466 19.00 22.39 -13.91
N LYS A 467 18.82 22.49 -12.59
CA LYS A 467 17.61 23.02 -11.94
C LYS A 467 17.86 24.42 -11.42
N VAL A 468 17.08 25.36 -11.94
CA VAL A 468 17.27 26.80 -11.74
C VAL A 468 16.06 27.39 -11.00
N PHE A 469 16.33 28.13 -9.94
CA PHE A 469 15.33 28.96 -9.26
C PHE A 469 15.40 30.40 -9.76
N VAL A 470 14.27 31.04 -9.99
CA VAL A 470 14.19 32.41 -10.51
C VAL A 470 13.28 33.24 -9.61
N LYS A 471 13.81 34.34 -9.08
CA LYS A 471 13.00 35.45 -8.57
C LYS A 471 12.66 36.34 -9.76
N ALA A 472 11.44 36.21 -10.27
CA ALA A 472 11.01 36.89 -11.49
C ALA A 472 10.58 38.33 -11.24
N GLU A 473 10.51 39.09 -12.33
CA GLU A 473 9.79 40.36 -12.43
C GLU A 473 8.62 40.18 -13.43
N GLY A 474 8.51 41.03 -14.46
CA GLY A 474 7.55 40.83 -15.53
C GLY A 474 7.89 39.63 -16.43
N PHE A 475 6.88 39.13 -17.14
CA PHE A 475 7.00 37.94 -17.99
C PHE A 475 8.08 38.14 -19.07
N SER A 476 8.02 39.27 -19.80
CA SER A 476 8.92 39.58 -20.90
C SER A 476 10.37 39.77 -20.42
N GLU A 477 10.56 40.50 -19.32
CA GLU A 477 11.87 40.76 -18.71
C GLU A 477 12.50 39.46 -18.22
N THR A 478 11.70 38.59 -17.60
CA THR A 478 12.17 37.30 -17.09
C THR A 478 12.51 36.35 -18.24
N GLU A 479 11.71 36.33 -19.30
CA GLU A 479 12.00 35.56 -20.52
C GLU A 479 13.32 36.01 -21.16
N GLN A 480 13.50 37.31 -21.36
CA GLN A 480 14.73 37.86 -21.92
C GLN A 480 15.96 37.52 -21.06
N MET A 481 15.85 37.69 -19.74
CA MET A 481 16.91 37.35 -18.79
C MET A 481 17.30 35.86 -18.87
N LEU A 482 16.32 34.96 -18.95
CA LEU A 482 16.56 33.52 -19.04
C LEU A 482 17.20 33.12 -20.37
N HIS A 483 16.83 33.78 -21.47
CA HIS A 483 17.51 33.61 -22.76
C HIS A 483 18.99 34.00 -22.66
N GLN A 484 19.30 35.15 -22.06
CA GLN A 484 20.69 35.58 -21.85
C GLN A 484 21.46 34.62 -20.93
N PHE A 485 20.83 34.13 -19.86
CA PHE A 485 21.45 33.15 -18.97
C PHE A 485 21.74 31.82 -19.71
N LYS A 486 20.80 31.35 -20.54
CA LYS A 486 20.97 30.15 -21.37
C LYS A 486 22.17 30.30 -22.32
N GLU A 487 22.37 31.48 -22.92
CA GLU A 487 23.53 31.77 -23.78
C GLU A 487 24.84 31.85 -22.99
N ALA A 488 24.79 32.25 -21.72
CA ALA A 488 25.97 32.34 -20.84
C ALA A 488 26.39 30.99 -20.22
N LEU A 489 25.58 29.92 -20.36
CA LEU A 489 25.91 28.60 -19.82
C LEU A 489 27.11 27.97 -20.56
N PRO A 490 28.00 27.26 -19.85
CA PRO A 490 29.11 26.55 -20.48
C PRO A 490 28.62 25.40 -21.37
N SER A 491 29.44 25.03 -22.36
CA SER A 491 29.16 23.89 -23.24
C SER A 491 28.92 22.60 -22.43
N GLY A 492 27.77 21.97 -22.66
CA GLY A 492 27.36 20.75 -21.96
C GLY A 492 26.51 20.99 -20.71
N ALA A 493 26.18 22.25 -20.37
CA ALA A 493 25.14 22.58 -19.39
C ALA A 493 23.86 23.06 -20.09
N SER A 494 22.70 22.73 -19.54
CA SER A 494 21.40 23.15 -20.08
C SER A 494 20.39 23.34 -18.95
N ILE A 495 19.49 24.31 -19.11
CA ILE A 495 18.36 24.47 -18.19
C ILE A 495 17.35 23.36 -18.47
N ALA A 496 17.15 22.46 -17.50
CA ALA A 496 16.15 21.39 -17.61
C ALA A 496 14.91 21.66 -16.76
N HIS A 497 15.09 22.30 -15.59
CA HIS A 497 14.01 22.62 -14.66
C HIS A 497 14.07 24.08 -14.25
N LEU A 498 12.94 24.77 -14.39
CA LEU A 498 12.75 26.13 -13.92
C LEU A 498 11.71 26.15 -12.82
N ASN A 499 12.06 26.77 -11.70
CA ASN A 499 11.12 27.14 -10.66
C ASN A 499 11.12 28.66 -10.55
N ILE A 500 10.01 29.27 -10.96
CA ILE A 500 9.85 30.70 -11.10
C ILE A 500 8.90 31.17 -10.02
N LYS A 501 9.39 32.06 -9.16
CA LYS A 501 8.60 32.77 -8.18
C LYS A 501 8.27 34.16 -8.72
N THR A 502 6.99 34.43 -8.97
CA THR A 502 6.51 35.74 -9.43
C THR A 502 6.40 36.73 -8.26
N PRO A 503 6.56 38.04 -8.51
CA PRO A 503 6.44 39.05 -7.48
C PRO A 503 4.96 39.29 -7.12
N LYS A 504 4.71 39.90 -5.96
CA LYS A 504 3.34 40.09 -5.44
C LYS A 504 2.45 40.90 -6.39
N ASP A 505 3.02 41.95 -6.98
CA ASP A 505 2.28 42.96 -7.75
C ASP A 505 2.28 42.68 -9.27
N ASN A 506 2.82 41.53 -9.72
CA ASN A 506 2.91 41.16 -11.14
C ASN A 506 2.62 39.66 -11.35
N ASP A 507 1.36 39.28 -11.18
CA ASP A 507 0.89 37.93 -11.47
C ASP A 507 0.82 37.73 -13.00
N TRP A 508 1.69 36.86 -13.53
CA TRP A 508 1.75 36.51 -14.95
C TRP A 508 0.43 35.96 -15.50
N PHE A 509 -0.46 35.51 -14.62
CA PHE A 509 -1.75 34.92 -14.96
C PHE A 509 -2.94 35.80 -14.54
N ALA A 510 -2.70 37.09 -14.28
CA ALA A 510 -3.76 38.05 -13.95
C ALA A 510 -4.71 38.33 -15.12
N GLN A 511 -4.26 38.13 -16.37
CA GLN A 511 -5.02 38.46 -17.58
C GLN A 511 -5.00 37.29 -18.59
N GLY A 512 -5.95 37.32 -19.53
CA GLY A 512 -6.12 36.27 -20.56
C GLY A 512 -7.02 35.11 -20.12
N SER A 513 -7.52 34.35 -21.11
CA SER A 513 -8.26 33.10 -20.84
C SER A 513 -7.30 32.00 -20.37
N VAL A 514 -7.82 30.94 -19.74
CA VAL A 514 -7.01 29.77 -19.36
C VAL A 514 -6.31 29.17 -20.57
N LEU A 515 -6.96 29.17 -21.74
CA LEU A 515 -6.36 28.72 -22.99
C LEU A 515 -5.10 29.56 -23.32
N GLN A 516 -5.23 30.89 -23.35
CA GLN A 516 -4.10 31.77 -23.65
C GLN A 516 -2.97 31.64 -22.61
N GLN A 517 -3.32 31.54 -21.33
CA GLN A 517 -2.37 31.36 -20.23
C GLN A 517 -1.57 30.06 -20.37
N THR A 518 -2.25 28.95 -20.69
CA THR A 518 -1.58 27.67 -20.91
C THR A 518 -0.71 27.69 -22.17
N GLN A 519 -1.15 28.34 -23.26
CA GLN A 519 -0.37 28.51 -24.49
C GLN A 519 0.91 29.32 -24.29
N ASN A 520 0.81 30.43 -23.57
CA ASN A 520 1.96 31.28 -23.26
C ASN A 520 3.01 30.50 -22.46
N LEU A 521 2.58 29.75 -21.44
CA LEU A 521 3.49 28.94 -20.63
C LEU A 521 4.06 27.75 -21.41
N ASP A 522 3.28 27.15 -22.31
CA ASP A 522 3.76 26.07 -23.19
C ASP A 522 4.88 26.57 -24.11
N SER A 523 4.60 27.67 -24.83
CA SER A 523 5.53 28.32 -25.76
C SER A 523 6.80 28.79 -25.04
N PHE A 524 6.67 29.30 -23.81
CA PHE A 524 7.80 29.68 -22.96
C PHE A 524 8.68 28.48 -22.61
N GLY A 525 8.06 27.38 -22.15
CA GLY A 525 8.79 26.15 -21.82
C GLY A 525 9.45 25.48 -23.02
N GLU A 526 8.81 25.51 -24.19
CA GLU A 526 9.36 25.00 -25.45
C GLU A 526 10.60 25.77 -25.92
N ARG A 527 10.54 27.12 -25.93
CA ARG A 527 11.69 27.97 -26.31
C ARG A 527 12.92 27.73 -25.44
N LEU A 528 12.70 27.46 -24.15
CA LEU A 528 13.78 27.13 -23.22
C LEU A 528 14.18 25.65 -23.26
N ASN A 529 13.34 24.78 -23.82
CA ASN A 529 13.42 23.32 -23.73
C ASN A 529 13.50 22.82 -22.27
N ALA A 530 12.65 23.38 -21.41
CA ALA A 530 12.67 23.12 -19.97
C ALA A 530 11.28 22.75 -19.44
N SER A 531 11.25 21.99 -18.35
CA SER A 531 10.08 21.89 -17.49
C SER A 531 10.01 23.14 -16.63
N VAL A 532 8.85 23.79 -16.56
CA VAL A 532 8.67 25.09 -15.92
C VAL A 532 7.61 24.98 -14.85
N VAL A 533 7.88 25.53 -13.68
CA VAL A 533 6.94 25.67 -12.58
C VAL A 533 6.90 27.13 -12.19
N VAL A 534 5.75 27.78 -12.31
CA VAL A 534 5.52 29.16 -11.92
C VAL A 534 4.60 29.19 -10.71
N HIS A 535 4.95 29.97 -9.70
CA HIS A 535 4.12 30.17 -8.52
C HIS A 535 4.29 31.57 -7.93
N SER A 536 3.30 32.00 -7.15
CA SER A 536 3.35 33.25 -6.38
C SER A 536 3.21 32.97 -4.89
N ASP A 537 3.86 33.78 -4.07
CA ASP A 537 3.62 33.82 -2.62
C ASP A 537 2.53 34.84 -2.26
N SER A 538 1.97 35.57 -3.23
CA SER A 538 0.89 36.53 -3.01
C SER A 538 -0.37 35.82 -2.54
N GLU A 539 -1.04 36.38 -1.53
CA GLU A 539 -2.35 35.89 -1.11
C GLU A 539 -3.44 36.19 -2.14
N ASP A 540 -3.20 37.17 -3.01
CA ASP A 540 -4.11 37.65 -4.05
C ASP A 540 -3.89 36.97 -5.41
N ALA A 541 -2.94 36.03 -5.50
CA ALA A 541 -2.63 35.34 -6.75
C ALA A 541 -3.84 34.52 -7.24
N GLN A 542 -4.23 34.72 -8.50
CA GLN A 542 -5.33 33.95 -9.08
C GLN A 542 -4.91 32.51 -9.37
N VAL A 543 -3.67 32.33 -9.82
CA VAL A 543 -3.08 31.04 -10.12
C VAL A 543 -2.09 30.67 -9.03
N SER A 544 -2.41 29.59 -8.33
CA SER A 544 -1.57 29.09 -7.25
C SER A 544 -0.34 28.35 -7.77
N LEU A 545 -0.47 27.70 -8.92
CA LEU A 545 0.57 26.92 -9.57
C LEU A 545 0.29 26.83 -11.06
N ALA A 546 1.29 27.14 -11.87
CA ALA A 546 1.32 26.77 -13.28
C ALA A 546 2.53 25.86 -13.52
N ALA A 547 2.35 24.75 -14.21
CA ALA A 547 3.41 23.81 -14.49
C ALA A 547 3.35 23.35 -15.95
N ARG A 548 4.47 23.44 -16.65
CA ARG A 548 4.67 22.88 -17.98
C ARG A 548 5.69 21.76 -17.88
N TYR A 549 5.27 20.56 -18.25
CA TYR A 549 6.12 19.38 -18.27
C TYR A 549 6.51 19.07 -19.71
N ARG A 550 7.78 18.71 -19.94
CA ARG A 550 8.32 18.54 -21.30
C ARG A 550 7.47 17.61 -22.19
N ASP A 551 6.88 16.57 -21.60
CA ASP A 551 6.23 15.49 -22.36
C ASP A 551 4.73 15.29 -22.03
N THR A 552 4.16 16.03 -21.06
CA THR A 552 2.80 15.77 -20.54
C THR A 552 1.83 16.95 -20.62
N GLY A 553 2.29 18.10 -21.11
CA GLY A 553 1.48 19.31 -21.34
C GLY A 553 1.55 20.34 -20.21
N VAL A 554 0.55 21.22 -20.14
CA VAL A 554 0.50 22.33 -19.18
C VAL A 554 -0.62 22.10 -18.17
N ARG A 555 -0.32 22.31 -16.89
CA ARG A 555 -1.27 22.28 -15.76
C ARG A 555 -1.34 23.67 -15.13
N LEU A 556 -2.54 24.18 -14.94
CA LEU A 556 -2.81 25.46 -14.28
C LEU A 556 -3.80 25.23 -13.13
N ILE A 557 -3.44 25.63 -11.92
CA ILE A 557 -4.32 25.56 -10.75
C ILE A 557 -4.82 26.96 -10.44
N LYS A 558 -6.12 27.17 -10.62
CA LYS A 558 -6.80 28.44 -10.39
C LYS A 558 -8.01 28.19 -9.49
N GLY A 559 -8.00 28.76 -8.29
CA GLY A 559 -9.01 28.44 -7.28
C GLY A 559 -8.98 26.97 -6.88
N ASP A 560 -10.13 26.31 -6.98
CA ASP A 560 -10.31 24.87 -6.75
C ASP A 560 -10.28 24.06 -8.07
N ILE A 561 -9.89 24.67 -9.20
CA ILE A 561 -9.91 24.03 -10.52
C ILE A 561 -8.50 23.81 -11.01
N CYS A 562 -8.25 22.62 -11.53
CA CYS A 562 -7.05 22.27 -12.23
C CYS A 562 -7.32 22.07 -13.72
N PHE A 563 -6.87 23.05 -14.50
CA PHE A 563 -6.91 23.04 -15.95
C PHE A 563 -5.69 22.30 -16.51
N ILE A 564 -5.89 21.45 -17.50
CA ILE A 564 -4.83 20.61 -18.08
C ILE A 564 -4.88 20.70 -19.61
N LYS A 565 -3.92 21.43 -20.22
CA LYS A 565 -3.66 21.33 -21.65
C LYS A 565 -2.92 20.02 -21.91
N LYS A 566 -3.55 19.07 -22.62
CA LYS A 566 -2.97 17.78 -22.99
C LYS A 566 -2.80 17.68 -24.51
N PRO A 567 -1.56 17.55 -25.02
CA PRO A 567 -1.30 17.42 -26.46
C PRO A 567 -1.97 16.19 -27.11
N SER A 568 -2.21 15.13 -26.34
CA SER A 568 -2.81 13.87 -26.84
C SER A 568 -4.34 13.87 -26.92
N MET A 569 -5.01 14.94 -26.49
CA MET A 569 -6.46 15.04 -26.60
C MET A 569 -6.89 15.45 -28.01
N SER A 570 -8.09 15.03 -28.43
CA SER A 570 -8.67 15.48 -29.69
C SER A 570 -9.09 16.95 -29.59
N LYS A 571 -9.03 17.66 -30.72
CA LYS A 571 -9.50 19.04 -30.85
C LYS A 571 -11.00 19.15 -30.53
N ASN A 572 -11.42 20.29 -30.00
CA ASN A 572 -12.81 20.59 -29.62
C ASN A 572 -13.42 19.59 -28.61
N ILE A 573 -12.58 18.85 -27.86
CA ILE A 573 -13.04 18.00 -26.75
C ILE A 573 -12.55 18.58 -25.43
N ILE A 574 -13.49 18.77 -24.50
CA ILE A 574 -13.18 19.07 -23.10
C ILE A 574 -13.55 17.86 -22.25
N ARG A 575 -12.60 17.41 -21.41
CA ARG A 575 -12.84 16.32 -20.47
C ARG A 575 -12.86 16.85 -19.04
N ILE A 576 -13.94 16.54 -18.32
CA ILE A 576 -14.10 16.85 -16.90
C ILE A 576 -14.01 15.53 -16.12
N ILE A 577 -13.27 15.52 -15.01
CA ILE A 577 -13.23 14.38 -14.09
C ILE A 577 -13.85 14.82 -12.77
N GLU A 578 -14.87 14.09 -12.33
CA GLU A 578 -15.65 14.37 -11.13
C GLU A 578 -15.56 13.21 -10.14
N PHE A 579 -15.37 13.51 -8.85
CA PHE A 579 -15.34 12.53 -7.77
C PHE A 579 -16.48 12.85 -6.79
N GLY A 580 -17.33 11.87 -6.48
CA GLY A 580 -18.41 12.08 -5.52
C GLY A 580 -17.88 12.11 -4.08
N GLY A 581 -18.31 13.13 -3.33
CA GLY A 581 -18.11 13.29 -1.88
C GLY A 581 -16.71 13.15 -1.32
N SER A 582 -15.69 13.48 -2.10
CA SER A 582 -14.38 13.80 -1.56
C SER A 582 -14.32 15.26 -1.10
N ASP A 583 -13.77 15.53 0.09
CA ASP A 583 -13.30 16.86 0.52
C ASP A 583 -12.22 17.45 -0.43
N LEU A 584 -11.76 16.66 -1.41
CA LEU A 584 -11.02 17.13 -2.58
C LEU A 584 -11.94 18.00 -3.43
N LYS A 585 -11.97 19.30 -3.12
CA LYS A 585 -12.60 20.32 -3.95
C LYS A 585 -12.00 20.43 -5.36
N GLN A 586 -10.89 19.73 -5.63
CA GLN A 586 -10.07 19.93 -6.81
C GLN A 586 -10.59 19.20 -8.04
N GLN A 587 -11.07 20.00 -8.99
CA GLN A 587 -11.69 19.56 -10.25
C GLN A 587 -10.62 19.46 -11.34
N HIS A 588 -10.70 18.45 -12.22
CA HIS A 588 -9.82 18.36 -13.39
C HIS A 588 -10.59 18.65 -14.67
N LEU A 589 -10.19 19.70 -15.39
CA LEU A 589 -10.70 20.05 -16.71
C LEU A 589 -9.54 19.98 -17.71
N ALA A 590 -9.58 19.00 -18.60
CA ALA A 590 -8.54 18.76 -19.60
C ALA A 590 -9.02 19.09 -21.01
N PHE A 591 -8.13 19.64 -21.85
CA PHE A 591 -8.43 20.04 -23.23
C PHE A 591 -7.19 19.97 -24.13
N LEU A 592 -7.38 19.96 -25.45
CA LEU A 592 -6.33 20.23 -26.44
C LEU A 592 -6.20 21.74 -26.64
N GLY A 593 -4.97 22.27 -26.67
CA GLY A 593 -4.74 23.69 -26.36
C GLY A 593 -4.10 24.55 -27.43
N ASP A 594 -4.44 24.35 -28.71
CA ASP A 594 -3.97 25.27 -29.74
C ASP A 594 -5.11 26.19 -30.22
N ASP A 595 -6.34 25.69 -30.31
CA ASP A 595 -7.55 26.47 -30.62
C ASP A 595 -8.84 25.65 -30.46
N PHE A 596 -9.96 26.37 -30.29
CA PHE A 596 -11.32 25.84 -30.43
C PHE A 596 -12.00 26.54 -31.60
N ASP A 597 -12.09 25.85 -32.74
CA ASP A 597 -12.61 26.38 -34.01
C ASP A 597 -14.02 25.87 -34.35
N ALA A 598 -14.61 25.04 -33.49
CA ALA A 598 -15.97 24.55 -33.60
C ALA A 598 -16.58 24.35 -32.20
N ASP A 599 -17.87 23.99 -32.19
CA ASP A 599 -18.61 23.60 -31.00
C ASP A 599 -17.89 22.45 -30.25
N ILE A 600 -17.99 22.46 -28.93
CA ILE A 600 -17.23 21.55 -28.07
C ILE A 600 -18.02 20.31 -27.69
N HIS A 601 -17.37 19.15 -27.76
CA HIS A 601 -17.86 17.90 -27.20
C HIS A 601 -17.34 17.74 -25.77
N VAL A 602 -18.24 17.63 -24.79
CA VAL A 602 -17.84 17.51 -23.39
C VAL A 602 -17.90 16.05 -22.95
N LYS A 603 -16.83 15.57 -22.33
CA LYS A 603 -16.75 14.23 -21.74
C LYS A 603 -16.59 14.32 -20.23
N ILE A 604 -17.59 13.91 -19.49
CA ILE A 604 -17.58 13.87 -18.03
C ILE A 604 -17.26 12.43 -17.59
N LEU A 605 -16.26 12.28 -16.71
CA LEU A 605 -15.88 10.99 -16.13
C LEU A 605 -16.17 11.02 -14.63
N HIS A 606 -17.07 10.16 -14.16
CA HIS A 606 -17.30 9.97 -12.73
C HIS A 606 -16.33 8.93 -12.18
N GLY A 607 -15.46 9.32 -11.25
CA GLY A 607 -14.32 8.53 -10.80
C GLY A 607 -14.59 7.54 -9.66
N ASP A 608 -15.55 7.81 -8.77
CA ASP A 608 -15.85 6.96 -7.59
C ASP A 608 -17.11 6.10 -7.81
N VAL A 609 -17.04 4.84 -7.39
CA VAL A 609 -18.14 3.86 -7.38
C VAL A 609 -19.05 3.98 -6.16
N ASN A 610 -18.60 4.63 -5.09
CA ASN A 610 -19.31 4.67 -3.80
C ASN A 610 -20.13 5.94 -3.59
N GLN A 611 -19.74 7.06 -4.21
CA GLN A 611 -20.45 8.33 -4.11
C GLN A 611 -20.53 8.99 -5.49
N VAL A 612 -21.73 9.43 -5.87
CA VAL A 612 -22.00 10.06 -7.17
C VAL A 612 -21.99 11.59 -7.02
N PRO A 613 -21.39 12.37 -7.94
CA PRO A 613 -21.46 13.84 -7.92
C PRO A 613 -22.90 14.36 -7.86
N THR A 614 -23.13 15.53 -7.25
CA THR A 614 -24.48 16.13 -7.24
C THR A 614 -24.76 16.82 -8.58
N ILE A 615 -26.03 16.92 -8.98
CA ILE A 615 -26.43 17.60 -10.22
C ILE A 615 -25.93 19.05 -10.26
N ARG A 616 -26.11 19.78 -9.15
CA ARG A 616 -25.64 21.15 -9.00
C ARG A 616 -24.13 21.26 -9.25
N TRP A 617 -23.36 20.33 -8.70
CA TRP A 617 -21.90 20.29 -8.85
C TRP A 617 -21.49 20.08 -10.30
N THR A 618 -22.09 19.12 -10.99
CA THR A 618 -21.80 18.86 -12.41
C THR A 618 -22.13 20.08 -13.27
N VAL A 619 -23.22 20.79 -12.96
CA VAL A 619 -23.60 22.04 -13.62
C VAL A 619 -22.58 23.16 -13.39
N GLU A 620 -22.11 23.35 -12.15
CA GLU A 620 -21.08 24.34 -11.83
C GLU A 620 -19.76 24.04 -12.59
N ASN A 621 -19.41 22.76 -12.78
CA ASN A 621 -18.22 22.36 -13.54
C ASN A 621 -18.32 22.64 -15.03
N LEU A 622 -19.50 22.44 -15.61
CA LEU A 622 -19.76 22.77 -17.00
C LEU A 622 -19.67 24.28 -17.24
N ASP A 623 -20.14 25.10 -16.29
CA ASP A 623 -20.05 26.56 -16.39
C ASP A 623 -18.59 27.05 -16.38
N ASN A 624 -17.67 26.31 -15.74
CA ASN A 624 -16.24 26.60 -15.72
C ASN A 624 -15.53 26.44 -17.09
N ILE A 625 -16.17 25.79 -18.07
CA ILE A 625 -15.65 25.71 -19.44
C ILE A 625 -15.44 27.11 -20.04
N SER A 626 -16.29 28.08 -19.68
CA SER A 626 -16.19 29.47 -20.13
C SER A 626 -14.84 30.13 -19.81
N GLN A 627 -14.12 29.64 -18.80
CA GLN A 627 -12.76 30.11 -18.49
C GLN A 627 -11.71 29.68 -19.53
N VAL A 628 -12.00 28.62 -20.29
CA VAL A 628 -11.13 28.07 -21.33
C VAL A 628 -11.52 28.60 -22.70
N THR A 629 -12.81 28.50 -23.06
CA THR A 629 -13.32 28.84 -24.40
C THR A 629 -14.72 29.41 -24.34
N GLN A 630 -15.09 30.20 -25.35
CA GLN A 630 -16.43 30.75 -25.54
C GLN A 630 -17.23 29.98 -26.61
N GLN A 631 -16.66 28.91 -27.18
CA GLN A 631 -17.40 28.05 -28.12
C GLN A 631 -18.57 27.35 -27.42
N PRO A 632 -19.73 27.18 -28.09
CA PRO A 632 -20.90 26.54 -27.50
C PRO A 632 -20.69 25.02 -27.37
N ILE A 633 -21.40 24.41 -26.43
CA ILE A 633 -21.40 22.95 -26.24
C ILE A 633 -22.25 22.30 -27.34
N ALA A 634 -21.71 21.29 -28.01
CA ALA A 634 -22.42 20.48 -29.01
C ALA A 634 -23.21 19.34 -28.35
N ASP A 635 -22.55 18.58 -27.48
CA ASP A 635 -23.10 17.45 -26.73
C ASP A 635 -22.27 17.13 -25.49
N ILE A 636 -22.86 16.31 -24.61
CA ILE A 636 -22.25 15.87 -23.36
C ILE A 636 -22.34 14.35 -23.23
N ASP A 637 -21.18 13.70 -23.18
CA ASP A 637 -21.04 12.28 -22.83
C ASP A 637 -20.63 12.13 -21.35
N ILE A 638 -21.36 11.32 -20.60
CA ILE A 638 -21.09 11.02 -19.19
C ILE A 638 -20.69 9.54 -19.06
N ILE A 639 -19.49 9.28 -18.56
CA ILE A 639 -18.97 7.94 -18.34
C ILE A 639 -19.11 7.59 -16.86
N VAL A 640 -19.89 6.55 -16.56
CA VAL A 640 -20.20 6.12 -15.20
C VAL A 640 -19.58 4.77 -14.86
N PRO A 641 -19.02 4.61 -13.65
CA PRO A 641 -18.37 3.36 -13.25
C PRO A 641 -19.40 2.33 -12.75
N THR A 642 -20.63 2.75 -12.44
CA THR A 642 -21.70 1.91 -11.88
C THR A 642 -23.08 2.42 -12.26
N THR A 643 -24.07 1.52 -12.29
CA THR A 643 -25.50 1.84 -12.51
C THR A 643 -26.32 1.77 -11.21
N LYS A 644 -25.68 1.69 -10.04
CA LYS A 644 -26.36 1.50 -8.73
C LYS A 644 -27.34 2.61 -8.33
N ASN A 645 -27.27 3.80 -8.95
CA ASN A 645 -28.15 4.94 -8.64
C ASN A 645 -28.84 5.48 -9.90
N PRO A 646 -29.79 4.73 -10.49
CA PRO A 646 -30.42 5.08 -11.76
C PRO A 646 -31.24 6.36 -11.69
N SER A 647 -31.94 6.62 -10.58
CA SER A 647 -32.76 7.84 -10.40
C SER A 647 -31.92 9.10 -10.49
N HIS A 648 -30.76 9.13 -9.82
CA HIS A 648 -29.85 10.26 -9.89
C HIS A 648 -29.41 10.58 -11.33
N TYR A 649 -29.02 9.56 -12.11
CA TYR A 649 -28.55 9.78 -13.47
C TYR A 649 -29.69 10.16 -14.43
N LEU A 650 -30.92 9.70 -14.19
CA LEU A 650 -32.10 10.17 -14.92
C LEU A 650 -32.35 11.67 -14.67
N GLU A 651 -32.30 12.10 -13.42
CA GLU A 651 -32.45 13.51 -13.06
C GLU A 651 -31.31 14.37 -13.61
N LEU A 652 -30.06 13.88 -13.55
CA LEU A 652 -28.89 14.56 -14.10
C LEU A 652 -29.04 14.78 -15.61
N VAL A 653 -29.36 13.73 -16.37
CA VAL A 653 -29.55 13.81 -17.83
C VAL A 653 -30.63 14.82 -18.18
N LYS A 654 -31.74 14.80 -17.44
CA LYS A 654 -32.84 15.74 -17.64
C LYS A 654 -32.40 17.17 -17.37
N ALA A 655 -31.79 17.43 -16.21
CA ALA A 655 -31.34 18.77 -15.81
C ALA A 655 -30.30 19.35 -16.78
N LEU A 656 -29.36 18.53 -17.26
CA LEU A 656 -28.34 18.98 -18.20
C LEU A 656 -28.91 19.25 -19.60
N SER A 657 -29.78 18.37 -20.11
CA SER A 657 -30.41 18.57 -21.41
C SER A 657 -31.32 19.80 -21.42
N GLU A 658 -32.05 20.05 -20.33
CA GLU A 658 -32.89 21.24 -20.16
C GLU A 658 -32.07 22.54 -20.02
N LYS A 659 -30.95 22.52 -19.27
CA LYS A 659 -30.13 23.72 -19.06
C LYS A 659 -29.34 24.11 -20.30
N TYR A 660 -28.72 23.15 -20.97
CA TYR A 660 -27.78 23.41 -22.07
C TYR A 660 -28.40 23.24 -23.46
N GLU A 661 -29.63 22.70 -23.55
CA GLU A 661 -30.34 22.45 -24.81
C GLU A 661 -29.53 21.58 -25.81
N VAL A 662 -28.76 20.63 -25.29
CA VAL A 662 -27.92 19.70 -26.06
C VAL A 662 -28.29 18.24 -25.80
N THR A 663 -27.74 17.36 -26.63
CA THR A 663 -27.86 15.91 -26.43
C THR A 663 -26.94 15.47 -25.29
N ILE A 664 -27.51 14.71 -24.35
CA ILE A 664 -26.79 14.10 -23.24
C ILE A 664 -26.81 12.59 -23.40
N THR A 665 -25.66 11.93 -23.33
CA THR A 665 -25.54 10.46 -23.35
C THR A 665 -24.78 9.97 -22.13
N VAL A 666 -25.30 8.93 -21.46
CA VAL A 666 -24.63 8.28 -20.33
C VAL A 666 -24.16 6.90 -20.77
N HIS A 667 -22.87 6.62 -20.60
CA HIS A 667 -22.24 5.35 -20.90
C HIS A 667 -21.86 4.61 -19.63
N LYS A 668 -22.27 3.34 -19.51
CA LYS A 668 -21.86 2.47 -18.42
C LYS A 668 -20.69 1.57 -18.84
N LYS A 669 -19.75 1.34 -17.92
CA LYS A 669 -18.68 0.36 -18.09
C LYS A 669 -19.21 -1.08 -17.89
N MET A 670 -18.90 -1.96 -18.82
CA MET A 670 -19.25 -3.40 -18.77
C MET A 670 -18.10 -4.20 -18.14
N GLU A 671 -18.38 -5.44 -17.70
CA GLU A 671 -17.37 -6.34 -17.10
C GLU A 671 -16.17 -6.60 -18.03
N ASN A 672 -16.40 -6.63 -19.35
CA ASN A 672 -15.35 -6.77 -20.35
C ASN A 672 -14.56 -5.48 -20.64
N GLY A 673 -14.82 -4.41 -19.89
CA GLY A 673 -14.16 -3.10 -20.03
C GLY A 673 -14.77 -2.19 -21.10
N ALA A 674 -15.73 -2.66 -21.92
CA ALA A 674 -16.37 -1.83 -22.94
C ALA A 674 -17.36 -0.83 -22.33
N PHE A 675 -17.57 0.31 -23.00
CA PHE A 675 -18.58 1.29 -22.62
C PHE A 675 -19.80 1.19 -23.53
N VAL A 676 -21.00 1.07 -22.95
CA VAL A 676 -22.26 1.01 -23.69
C VAL A 676 -23.20 2.12 -23.26
N GLY A 677 -23.95 2.69 -24.21
CA GLY A 677 -24.97 3.69 -23.91
C GLY A 677 -26.04 3.11 -22.99
N TRP A 678 -26.34 3.82 -21.90
CA TRP A 678 -27.29 3.45 -20.87
C TRP A 678 -28.48 4.41 -20.83
N LEU A 679 -28.23 5.72 -20.82
CA LEU A 679 -29.26 6.75 -20.86
C LEU A 679 -28.94 7.71 -22.00
N SER A 680 -29.96 8.28 -22.63
CA SER A 680 -29.78 9.40 -23.56
C SER A 680 -31.00 10.31 -23.58
N LYS A 681 -30.79 11.61 -23.77
CA LYS A 681 -31.87 12.58 -24.01
C LYS A 681 -31.39 13.64 -25.00
N THR A 682 -32.13 13.83 -26.07
CA THR A 682 -32.01 14.96 -26.99
C THR A 682 -33.00 16.06 -26.58
N PRO A 683 -32.79 17.32 -27.02
CA PRO A 683 -33.73 18.42 -26.74
C PRO A 683 -35.15 18.16 -27.27
N GLN A 684 -35.29 17.30 -28.29
CA GLN A 684 -36.58 16.96 -28.90
C GLN A 684 -37.32 15.82 -28.18
N ASP A 685 -36.62 15.04 -27.36
CA ASP A 685 -37.24 13.91 -26.66
C ASP A 685 -38.14 14.41 -25.52
N SER A 686 -39.33 13.81 -25.35
CA SER A 686 -40.20 14.12 -24.21
C SER A 686 -39.61 13.62 -22.89
N ASP A 687 -39.05 12.41 -22.87
CA ASP A 687 -38.49 11.75 -21.69
C ASP A 687 -37.07 11.22 -21.94
N VAL A 688 -36.37 10.82 -20.87
CA VAL A 688 -35.04 10.19 -21.00
C VAL A 688 -35.19 8.77 -21.57
N ILE A 689 -34.45 8.49 -22.64
CA ILE A 689 -34.40 7.15 -23.24
C ILE A 689 -33.49 6.27 -22.39
N VAL A 690 -34.03 5.16 -21.86
CA VAL A 690 -33.28 4.15 -21.10
C VAL A 690 -32.97 2.95 -21.99
N ARG A 691 -31.69 2.66 -22.18
CA ARG A 691 -31.19 1.51 -22.94
C ARG A 691 -30.90 0.34 -21.98
N THR A 692 -31.86 -0.57 -21.83
CA THR A 692 -31.70 -1.83 -21.08
C THR A 692 -31.18 -2.96 -21.96
N SER A 693 -30.59 -4.00 -21.35
CA SER A 693 -30.37 -5.26 -22.06
C SER A 693 -31.74 -5.84 -22.43
N PRO A 694 -32.00 -6.22 -23.70
CA PRO A 694 -33.27 -6.80 -24.09
C PRO A 694 -33.59 -8.03 -23.24
N HIS A 695 -34.68 -7.98 -22.48
CA HIS A 695 -35.14 -9.07 -21.62
C HIS A 695 -36.37 -9.74 -22.22
N LEU A 696 -36.65 -10.98 -21.84
CA LEU A 696 -37.75 -11.79 -22.37
C LEU A 696 -39.06 -11.60 -21.58
N ALA A 697 -39.45 -10.35 -21.33
CA ALA A 697 -40.77 -9.96 -20.78
C ALA A 697 -41.46 -9.00 -21.75
N GLU A 698 -42.76 -9.11 -21.92
CA GLU A 698 -43.55 -8.24 -22.79
C GLU A 698 -44.92 -7.94 -22.16
N THR A 699 -45.43 -6.72 -22.36
CA THR A 699 -46.78 -6.31 -21.91
C THR A 699 -47.78 -6.30 -23.06
N GLN A 700 -47.30 -6.23 -24.31
CA GLN A 700 -48.16 -6.35 -25.48
C GLN A 700 -48.72 -7.77 -25.64
N PRO A 701 -49.97 -7.91 -26.13
CA PRO A 701 -50.55 -9.20 -26.47
C PRO A 701 -49.67 -10.00 -27.44
N HIS A 702 -49.77 -11.32 -27.39
CA HIS A 702 -49.08 -12.17 -28.34
C HIS A 702 -49.57 -11.92 -29.77
N ASN A 703 -48.64 -11.88 -30.73
CA ASN A 703 -48.94 -11.73 -32.15
C ASN A 703 -49.06 -13.12 -32.81
N ASP A 704 -50.27 -13.49 -33.24
CA ASP A 704 -50.57 -14.77 -33.90
C ASP A 704 -50.16 -14.81 -35.40
N GLN A 705 -49.04 -14.17 -35.74
CA GLN A 705 -48.51 -14.14 -37.11
C GLN A 705 -48.27 -15.56 -37.65
N LYS A 706 -48.63 -15.80 -38.92
CA LYS A 706 -48.48 -17.10 -39.59
C LYS A 706 -47.00 -17.49 -39.74
N LEU A 707 -46.67 -18.78 -39.58
CA LEU A 707 -45.28 -19.29 -39.59
C LEU A 707 -44.54 -18.96 -40.88
N GLN A 708 -45.27 -18.90 -42.00
CA GLN A 708 -44.75 -18.54 -43.31
C GLN A 708 -44.17 -17.12 -43.35
N ASP A 709 -44.69 -16.21 -42.52
CA ASP A 709 -44.27 -14.81 -42.43
C ASP A 709 -43.21 -14.61 -41.34
N TRP A 710 -42.82 -15.67 -40.64
CA TRP A 710 -41.72 -15.60 -39.68
C TRP A 710 -40.40 -15.52 -40.43
N ASP A 711 -39.45 -14.73 -39.91
CA ASP A 711 -38.12 -14.68 -40.50
C ASP A 711 -37.35 -15.97 -40.18
N THR A 712 -36.69 -16.52 -41.19
CA THR A 712 -35.69 -17.58 -41.00
C THR A 712 -34.33 -16.98 -40.62
N LEU A 713 -33.34 -17.84 -40.33
CA LEU A 713 -31.97 -17.39 -40.12
C LEU A 713 -31.39 -16.86 -41.43
N SER A 714 -30.74 -15.70 -41.39
CA SER A 714 -30.02 -15.19 -42.56
C SER A 714 -28.77 -16.02 -42.84
N GLN A 715 -28.25 -15.95 -44.07
CA GLN A 715 -27.03 -16.67 -44.45
C GLN A 715 -25.86 -16.34 -43.51
N ALA A 716 -25.68 -15.07 -43.15
CA ALA A 716 -24.64 -14.65 -42.22
C ALA A 716 -24.79 -15.29 -40.82
N GLN A 717 -26.02 -15.53 -40.36
CA GLN A 717 -26.27 -16.20 -39.08
C GLN A 717 -25.93 -17.70 -39.16
N ILE A 718 -26.24 -18.34 -40.29
CA ILE A 718 -25.89 -19.73 -40.57
C ILE A 718 -24.36 -19.89 -40.67
N ASP A 719 -23.69 -18.98 -41.38
CA ASP A 719 -22.23 -18.98 -41.51
C ASP A 719 -21.55 -18.80 -40.15
N LYS A 720 -22.12 -17.94 -39.29
CA LYS A 720 -21.64 -17.75 -37.92
C LYS A 720 -21.83 -19.02 -37.07
N LEU A 721 -22.98 -19.69 -37.15
CA LEU A 721 -23.19 -20.97 -36.46
C LEU A 721 -22.24 -22.06 -36.95
N THR A 722 -21.98 -22.09 -38.27
CA THR A 722 -21.02 -23.00 -38.90
C THR A 722 -19.59 -22.70 -38.46
N THR A 723 -19.23 -21.42 -38.29
CA THR A 723 -17.92 -21.02 -37.78
C THR A 723 -17.76 -21.39 -36.31
N GLU A 724 -18.79 -21.17 -35.50
CA GLU A 724 -18.78 -21.55 -34.07
C GLU A 724 -18.73 -23.06 -33.86
N SER A 725 -19.27 -23.87 -34.78
CA SER A 725 -19.22 -25.33 -34.71
C SER A 725 -17.83 -25.93 -34.95
N GLN A 726 -16.92 -25.18 -35.57
CA GLN A 726 -15.52 -25.60 -35.74
C GLN A 726 -14.64 -25.31 -34.51
N LYS A 727 -15.16 -24.55 -33.53
CA LYS A 727 -14.42 -24.24 -32.29
C LYS A 727 -14.61 -25.35 -31.26
N THR A 728 -13.59 -25.60 -30.45
CA THR A 728 -13.74 -26.47 -29.27
C THR A 728 -14.73 -25.83 -28.29
N LYS A 729 -15.86 -26.49 -28.05
CA LYS A 729 -16.92 -26.06 -27.12
C LYS A 729 -17.15 -27.12 -26.06
N PRO A 730 -17.60 -26.75 -24.85
CA PRO A 730 -18.00 -27.73 -23.86
C PRO A 730 -19.20 -28.53 -24.38
N ASP A 731 -19.22 -29.83 -24.10
CA ASP A 731 -20.37 -30.68 -24.42
C ASP A 731 -21.61 -30.27 -23.61
N LEU A 732 -22.78 -30.63 -24.14
CA LEU A 732 -24.05 -30.44 -23.46
C LEU A 732 -24.14 -31.37 -22.24
N ALA A 733 -24.07 -30.80 -21.04
CA ALA A 733 -24.09 -31.60 -19.81
C ALA A 733 -25.37 -32.43 -19.66
N ASN A 734 -25.21 -33.73 -19.43
CA ASN A 734 -26.26 -34.73 -19.15
C ASN A 734 -27.30 -34.97 -20.27
N HIS A 735 -27.06 -34.46 -21.48
CA HIS A 735 -27.98 -34.61 -22.61
C HIS A 735 -27.18 -34.77 -23.91
N ASP A 736 -27.73 -35.56 -24.84
CA ASP A 736 -27.07 -35.86 -26.12
C ASP A 736 -27.36 -34.77 -27.16
N HIS A 737 -28.55 -34.15 -27.07
CA HIS A 737 -29.00 -33.11 -28.01
C HIS A 737 -29.86 -32.04 -27.33
N GLN A 738 -29.86 -30.83 -27.89
CA GLN A 738 -30.70 -29.72 -27.46
C GLN A 738 -31.64 -29.27 -28.59
N ILE A 739 -32.91 -29.04 -28.24
CA ILE A 739 -33.87 -28.39 -29.12
C ILE A 739 -34.16 -26.99 -28.56
N LEU A 740 -33.96 -25.96 -29.38
CA LEU A 740 -34.38 -24.60 -29.08
C LEU A 740 -35.73 -24.35 -29.76
N PHE A 741 -36.77 -24.25 -28.95
CA PHE A 741 -38.14 -23.99 -29.38
C PHE A 741 -38.40 -22.48 -29.29
N GLN A 742 -38.30 -21.81 -30.44
CA GLN A 742 -38.66 -20.40 -30.61
C GLN A 742 -40.19 -20.27 -30.74
N THR A 743 -40.82 -19.54 -29.82
CA THR A 743 -42.29 -19.51 -29.69
C THR A 743 -42.97 -18.33 -30.39
N GLU A 744 -42.21 -17.34 -30.85
CA GLU A 744 -42.72 -16.12 -31.52
C GLU A 744 -41.69 -15.48 -32.47
N ASN A 745 -42.17 -14.64 -33.41
CA ASN A 745 -41.36 -13.97 -34.45
C ASN A 745 -40.83 -12.60 -34.04
N GLU A 746 -40.27 -12.51 -32.83
CA GLU A 746 -39.79 -11.24 -32.30
C GLU A 746 -38.26 -11.15 -32.36
N ALA A 747 -37.72 -9.98 -32.68
CA ALA A 747 -36.29 -9.78 -32.93
C ALA A 747 -35.43 -10.23 -31.74
N ASN A 748 -35.83 -9.88 -30.52
CA ASN A 748 -35.13 -10.30 -29.30
C ASN A 748 -35.23 -11.80 -29.03
N VAL A 749 -36.39 -12.42 -29.31
CA VAL A 749 -36.60 -13.86 -29.13
C VAL A 749 -35.75 -14.65 -30.14
N LYS A 750 -35.67 -14.19 -31.39
CA LYS A 750 -34.80 -14.73 -32.43
C LYS A 750 -33.32 -14.60 -32.05
N ASP A 751 -32.89 -13.42 -31.62
CA ASP A 751 -31.50 -13.17 -31.19
C ASP A 751 -31.11 -14.01 -29.96
N SER A 752 -31.99 -14.09 -28.96
CA SER A 752 -31.80 -14.92 -27.76
C SER A 752 -31.69 -16.40 -28.11
N THR A 753 -32.53 -16.89 -29.04
CA THR A 753 -32.48 -18.26 -29.56
C THR A 753 -31.14 -18.52 -30.27
N LEU A 754 -30.68 -17.58 -31.10
CA LEU A 754 -29.42 -17.70 -31.81
C LEU A 754 -28.20 -17.73 -30.86
N LYS A 755 -28.19 -16.84 -29.85
CA LYS A 755 -27.13 -16.81 -28.82
C LYS A 755 -27.05 -18.11 -28.03
N LEU A 756 -28.20 -18.71 -27.70
CA LEU A 756 -28.24 -20.02 -27.05
C LEU A 756 -27.64 -21.12 -27.92
N ALA A 757 -27.87 -21.08 -29.23
CA ALA A 757 -27.32 -22.06 -30.18
C ALA A 757 -25.79 -21.98 -30.29
N PHE A 758 -25.17 -20.79 -30.15
CA PHE A 758 -23.71 -20.63 -30.18
C PHE A 758 -22.97 -21.41 -29.07
N LYS A 759 -23.68 -21.82 -28.01
CA LYS A 759 -23.07 -22.58 -26.92
C LYS A 759 -22.75 -24.02 -27.31
N HIS A 760 -23.66 -24.66 -28.04
CA HIS A 760 -23.57 -26.06 -28.46
C HIS A 760 -24.04 -26.24 -29.92
N PRO A 761 -23.41 -25.56 -30.89
CA PRO A 761 -23.95 -25.42 -32.25
C PRO A 761 -24.03 -26.76 -33.01
N THR A 762 -23.20 -27.75 -32.66
CA THR A 762 -23.20 -29.12 -33.24
C THR A 762 -24.27 -30.04 -32.64
N GLN A 763 -24.72 -29.76 -31.41
CA GLN A 763 -25.72 -30.55 -30.66
C GLN A 763 -27.06 -29.81 -30.54
N THR A 764 -27.34 -28.84 -31.41
CA THR A 764 -28.52 -27.98 -31.33
C THR A 764 -29.37 -28.03 -32.59
N THR A 765 -30.68 -28.18 -32.41
CA THR A 765 -31.70 -27.94 -33.44
C THR A 765 -32.56 -26.74 -33.06
N ILE A 766 -32.81 -25.81 -33.99
CA ILE A 766 -33.74 -24.68 -33.77
C ILE A 766 -35.06 -24.98 -34.48
N VAL A 767 -36.15 -24.95 -33.71
CA VAL A 767 -37.51 -25.13 -34.19
C VAL A 767 -38.29 -23.84 -33.94
N GLN A 768 -38.90 -23.32 -35.01
CA GLN A 768 -39.90 -22.26 -34.90
C GLN A 768 -41.27 -22.91 -34.93
N MET A 769 -42.12 -22.61 -33.96
CA MET A 769 -43.46 -23.19 -33.86
C MET A 769 -44.46 -22.15 -33.39
N GLN A 770 -45.61 -22.14 -34.05
CA GLN A 770 -46.76 -21.28 -33.75
C GLN A 770 -47.64 -21.87 -32.65
N LYS A 771 -48.60 -21.07 -32.16
CA LYS A 771 -49.49 -21.46 -31.07
C LYS A 771 -50.38 -22.68 -31.42
N ASP A 772 -50.81 -22.79 -32.68
CA ASP A 772 -51.57 -23.94 -33.21
C ASP A 772 -50.73 -25.24 -33.34
N GLY A 773 -49.43 -25.18 -33.03
CA GLY A 773 -48.49 -26.28 -33.13
C GLY A 773 -47.96 -26.53 -34.55
N THR A 774 -48.24 -25.67 -35.53
CA THR A 774 -47.56 -25.70 -36.83
C THR A 774 -46.10 -25.29 -36.63
N TYR A 775 -45.15 -26.07 -37.18
CA TYR A 775 -43.72 -25.84 -36.94
C TYR A 775 -42.84 -26.07 -38.17
N ARG A 776 -41.63 -25.50 -38.13
CA ARG A 776 -40.55 -25.74 -39.09
C ARG A 776 -39.19 -25.79 -38.38
N VAL A 777 -38.30 -26.65 -38.87
CA VAL A 777 -36.89 -26.68 -38.43
C VAL A 777 -36.11 -25.66 -39.25
N VAL A 778 -35.41 -24.74 -38.60
CA VAL A 778 -34.64 -23.66 -39.28
C VAL A 778 -33.13 -23.81 -39.14
N TYR A 779 -32.66 -24.71 -38.28
CA TYR A 779 -31.24 -25.03 -38.11
C TYR A 779 -31.04 -26.39 -37.42
N GLY A 780 -29.96 -27.09 -37.77
CA GLY A 780 -29.51 -28.31 -37.09
C GLY A 780 -30.15 -29.60 -37.59
N THR A 781 -29.98 -30.67 -36.80
CA THR A 781 -30.46 -32.03 -37.10
C THR A 781 -31.99 -32.05 -37.21
N LYS A 782 -32.52 -32.73 -38.24
CA LYS A 782 -33.97 -32.95 -38.38
C LYS A 782 -34.51 -33.75 -37.19
N LEU A 783 -35.74 -33.45 -36.76
CA LEU A 783 -36.32 -34.02 -35.54
C LEU A 783 -36.38 -35.56 -35.54
N ASP A 784 -36.71 -36.15 -36.68
CA ASP A 784 -36.78 -37.60 -36.92
C ASP A 784 -35.42 -38.32 -36.87
N LYS A 785 -34.32 -37.57 -36.78
CA LYS A 785 -32.94 -38.08 -36.70
C LYS A 785 -32.25 -37.81 -35.36
N ILE A 786 -32.91 -37.12 -34.43
CA ILE A 786 -32.38 -36.88 -33.10
C ILE A 786 -32.56 -38.15 -32.27
N THR A 787 -31.53 -38.61 -31.56
CA THR A 787 -31.57 -39.80 -30.68
C THR A 787 -31.09 -39.43 -29.27
N GLY A 788 -31.40 -40.26 -28.26
CA GLY A 788 -30.87 -40.11 -26.91
C GLY A 788 -31.65 -39.12 -26.02
N SER A 789 -31.00 -38.65 -24.96
CA SER A 789 -31.55 -37.71 -23.99
C SER A 789 -31.57 -36.28 -24.55
N VAL A 790 -32.76 -35.69 -24.67
CA VAL A 790 -32.96 -34.37 -25.26
C VAL A 790 -33.26 -33.32 -24.18
N LYS A 791 -32.56 -32.19 -24.26
CA LYS A 791 -32.90 -30.96 -23.53
C LYS A 791 -33.73 -30.03 -24.41
N LEU A 792 -34.92 -29.66 -23.97
CA LEU A 792 -35.73 -28.65 -24.65
C LEU A 792 -35.53 -27.28 -23.97
N SER A 793 -35.25 -26.23 -24.74
CA SER A 793 -35.28 -24.85 -24.25
C SER A 793 -36.34 -24.06 -25.00
N VAL A 794 -37.38 -23.63 -24.31
CA VAL A 794 -38.49 -22.86 -24.87
C VAL A 794 -38.15 -21.38 -24.70
N VAL A 795 -38.06 -20.64 -25.80
CA VAL A 795 -37.60 -19.24 -25.81
C VAL A 795 -38.72 -18.35 -26.32
N GLY A 796 -39.16 -17.41 -25.48
CA GLY A 796 -40.25 -16.49 -25.78
C GLY A 796 -40.42 -15.45 -24.68
N TYR A 797 -41.27 -14.47 -24.94
CA TYR A 797 -41.65 -13.48 -23.94
C TYR A 797 -42.62 -14.08 -22.92
N GLY A 798 -42.29 -13.91 -21.64
CA GLY A 798 -43.22 -14.11 -20.54
C GLY A 798 -44.24 -12.96 -20.47
N ARG A 799 -45.52 -13.30 -20.31
CA ARG A 799 -46.63 -12.33 -20.20
C ARG A 799 -47.63 -12.76 -19.15
N LYS A 800 -48.31 -11.78 -18.53
CA LYS A 800 -49.47 -12.00 -17.66
C LYS A 800 -50.76 -11.88 -18.48
N THR A 801 -51.72 -12.78 -18.29
CA THR A 801 -53.07 -12.63 -18.83
C THR A 801 -53.87 -11.60 -18.04
N GLN A 802 -54.98 -11.13 -18.60
CA GLN A 802 -55.90 -10.23 -17.88
C GLN A 802 -56.46 -10.83 -16.59
N GLU A 803 -56.52 -12.17 -16.51
CA GLU A 803 -56.96 -12.94 -15.34
C GLU A 803 -55.80 -13.26 -14.37
N GLY A 804 -54.60 -12.73 -14.62
CA GLY A 804 -53.41 -12.91 -13.76
C GLY A 804 -52.63 -14.21 -13.98
N GLY A 805 -52.98 -15.01 -14.99
CA GLY A 805 -52.26 -16.24 -15.34
C GLY A 805 -50.96 -15.98 -16.12
N ASP A 806 -50.00 -16.90 -16.00
CA ASP A 806 -48.72 -16.82 -16.72
C ASP A 806 -48.78 -17.46 -18.10
N THR A 807 -48.10 -16.83 -19.07
CA THR A 807 -47.92 -17.38 -20.42
C THR A 807 -46.49 -17.22 -20.91
N LEU A 808 -46.05 -18.14 -21.77
CA LEU A 808 -44.76 -18.07 -22.47
C LEU A 808 -45.00 -18.11 -23.98
N GLY A 809 -44.63 -17.05 -24.69
CA GLY A 809 -44.97 -16.90 -26.12
C GLY A 809 -46.47 -17.04 -26.38
N GLY A 810 -47.28 -16.41 -25.52
CA GLY A 810 -48.75 -16.41 -25.61
C GLY A 810 -49.44 -17.73 -25.25
N ARG A 811 -48.68 -18.74 -24.77
CA ARG A 811 -49.22 -20.07 -24.43
C ARG A 811 -49.38 -20.24 -22.92
N SER A 812 -50.56 -20.69 -22.51
CA SER A 812 -50.78 -21.30 -21.21
C SER A 812 -49.94 -22.58 -21.04
N ALA A 813 -49.79 -23.06 -19.81
CA ALA A 813 -49.09 -24.32 -19.54
C ALA A 813 -49.70 -25.51 -20.32
N GLN A 814 -51.02 -25.54 -20.50
CA GLN A 814 -51.72 -26.58 -21.26
C GLN A 814 -51.40 -26.51 -22.77
N GLU A 815 -51.47 -25.32 -23.36
CA GLU A 815 -51.18 -25.11 -24.78
C GLU A 815 -49.70 -25.40 -25.09
N LEU A 816 -48.79 -24.94 -24.22
CA LEU A 816 -47.37 -25.25 -24.35
C LEU A 816 -47.11 -26.75 -24.24
N SER A 817 -47.73 -27.43 -23.28
CA SER A 817 -47.60 -28.89 -23.13
C SER A 817 -48.10 -29.63 -24.38
N THR A 818 -49.23 -29.21 -24.95
CA THR A 818 -49.77 -29.78 -26.18
C THR A 818 -48.80 -29.62 -27.36
N ASN A 819 -48.21 -28.44 -27.50
CA ASN A 819 -47.17 -28.16 -28.50
C ASN A 819 -45.92 -29.03 -28.29
N ILE A 820 -45.47 -29.21 -27.05
CA ILE A 820 -44.31 -30.06 -26.73
C ILE A 820 -44.60 -31.53 -27.00
N THR A 821 -45.80 -32.02 -26.68
CA THR A 821 -46.22 -33.39 -27.03
C THR A 821 -46.22 -33.61 -28.53
N LYS A 822 -46.72 -32.64 -29.32
CA LYS A 822 -46.66 -32.69 -30.78
C LYS A 822 -45.22 -32.70 -31.31
N LEU A 823 -44.33 -31.93 -30.68
CA LEU A 823 -42.90 -31.95 -31.00
C LEU A 823 -42.27 -33.32 -30.67
N ASN A 824 -42.62 -33.91 -29.53
CA ASN A 824 -42.13 -35.22 -29.10
C ASN A 824 -42.55 -36.34 -30.06
N GLN A 825 -43.78 -36.29 -30.59
CA GLN A 825 -44.26 -37.21 -31.62
C GLN A 825 -43.48 -37.13 -32.94
N ALA A 826 -42.79 -36.02 -33.20
CA ALA A 826 -41.96 -35.85 -34.39
C ALA A 826 -40.51 -36.34 -34.19
N LEU A 827 -40.13 -36.72 -32.96
CA LEU A 827 -38.83 -37.32 -32.67
C LEU A 827 -38.83 -38.81 -33.00
N THR A 828 -37.65 -39.40 -33.16
CA THR A 828 -37.52 -40.86 -33.25
C THR A 828 -37.88 -41.52 -31.92
N ASN A 829 -38.27 -42.80 -31.95
CA ASN A 829 -38.60 -43.58 -30.75
C ASN A 829 -37.42 -43.70 -29.76
N ASP A 830 -36.19 -43.56 -30.25
CA ASP A 830 -34.96 -43.61 -29.43
C ASP A 830 -34.59 -42.26 -28.79
N ALA A 831 -35.40 -41.21 -28.98
CA ALA A 831 -35.21 -39.92 -28.32
C ALA A 831 -36.21 -39.72 -27.17
N THR A 832 -35.75 -39.09 -26.09
CA THR A 832 -36.61 -38.74 -24.96
C THR A 832 -36.29 -37.35 -24.45
N ILE A 833 -37.29 -36.46 -24.41
CA ILE A 833 -37.14 -35.15 -23.78
C ILE A 833 -37.07 -35.34 -22.27
N ARG A 834 -35.91 -35.11 -21.66
CA ARG A 834 -35.69 -35.32 -20.22
C ARG A 834 -35.84 -34.06 -19.38
N HIS A 835 -35.43 -32.91 -19.91
CA HIS A 835 -35.45 -31.63 -19.21
C HIS A 835 -35.97 -30.49 -20.09
N ILE A 836 -36.81 -29.63 -19.51
CA ILE A 836 -37.32 -28.41 -20.15
C ILE A 836 -36.77 -27.17 -19.44
N SER A 837 -36.13 -26.28 -20.18
CA SER A 837 -35.73 -24.95 -19.71
C SER A 837 -36.64 -23.89 -20.31
N LEU A 838 -37.51 -23.31 -19.49
CA LEU A 838 -38.37 -22.18 -19.86
C LEU A 838 -37.54 -20.89 -19.79
N VAL A 839 -37.29 -20.29 -20.96
CA VAL A 839 -36.46 -19.10 -21.15
C VAL A 839 -37.38 -17.92 -21.50
N GLY A 840 -38.01 -17.39 -20.45
CA GLY A 840 -38.82 -16.18 -20.45
C GLY A 840 -38.80 -15.56 -19.06
N CYS A 841 -39.10 -14.26 -18.96
CA CYS A 841 -39.16 -13.54 -17.69
C CYS A 841 -40.44 -13.88 -16.91
N ASN A 842 -40.40 -13.67 -15.58
CA ASN A 842 -41.58 -13.56 -14.71
C ASN A 842 -42.58 -14.72 -14.85
N LEU A 843 -42.11 -15.95 -15.03
CA LEU A 843 -42.96 -17.14 -15.10
C LEU A 843 -43.41 -17.63 -13.70
N ASP A 844 -43.46 -16.71 -12.73
CA ASP A 844 -44.03 -16.89 -11.38
C ASP A 844 -44.23 -15.54 -10.64
N ASN A 845 -44.87 -15.57 -9.46
CA ASN A 845 -44.99 -14.43 -8.55
C ASN A 845 -43.75 -14.32 -7.61
N PRO A 846 -43.27 -13.10 -7.29
CA PRO A 846 -42.05 -12.86 -6.49
C PRO A 846 -42.21 -13.07 -4.97
N THR A 847 -43.17 -13.88 -4.52
CA THR A 847 -43.21 -14.26 -3.10
C THR A 847 -42.18 -15.37 -2.87
N ASP A 848 -41.56 -15.44 -1.68
CA ASP A 848 -40.41 -16.31 -1.30
C ASP A 848 -40.57 -17.83 -1.50
N ASN A 849 -41.57 -18.28 -2.25
CA ASN A 849 -41.72 -19.65 -2.71
C ASN A 849 -40.83 -19.89 -3.95
N SER A 850 -40.08 -20.99 -3.95
CA SER A 850 -39.17 -21.35 -5.05
C SER A 850 -39.83 -22.12 -6.19
N THR A 851 -41.17 -22.12 -6.28
CA THR A 851 -41.93 -23.06 -7.12
C THR A 851 -42.86 -22.35 -8.11
N SER A 852 -42.40 -22.19 -9.35
CA SER A 852 -43.21 -21.70 -10.47
C SER A 852 -44.44 -22.57 -10.72
N THR A 853 -45.63 -21.98 -10.54
CA THR A 853 -46.91 -22.64 -10.84
C THR A 853 -47.02 -23.00 -12.33
N TYR A 854 -46.58 -22.10 -13.22
CA TYR A 854 -46.54 -22.36 -14.66
C TYR A 854 -45.62 -23.55 -15.03
N ALA A 855 -44.41 -23.59 -14.45
CA ALA A 855 -43.45 -24.66 -14.70
C ALA A 855 -43.92 -25.99 -14.10
N ALA A 856 -44.51 -25.97 -12.91
CA ALA A 856 -45.04 -27.14 -12.23
C ALA A 856 -46.19 -27.78 -13.03
N GLN A 857 -47.14 -26.97 -13.51
CA GLN A 857 -48.23 -27.44 -14.37
C GLN A 857 -47.71 -28.01 -15.70
N THR A 858 -46.75 -27.32 -16.33
CA THR A 858 -46.11 -27.81 -17.57
C THR A 858 -45.42 -29.16 -17.35
N LEU A 859 -44.69 -29.33 -16.25
CA LEU A 859 -44.05 -30.60 -15.90
C LEU A 859 -45.08 -31.71 -15.64
N GLN A 860 -46.15 -31.41 -14.91
CA GLN A 860 -47.20 -32.37 -14.60
C GLN A 860 -47.88 -32.89 -15.87
N ASN A 861 -48.20 -32.00 -16.81
CA ASN A 861 -48.82 -32.34 -18.08
C ASN A 861 -47.95 -33.18 -19.02
N LEU A 862 -46.62 -33.17 -18.82
CA LEU A 862 -45.66 -33.84 -19.71
C LEU A 862 -44.99 -35.07 -19.07
N LYS A 863 -45.40 -35.45 -17.87
CA LYS A 863 -44.83 -36.60 -17.14
C LYS A 863 -44.96 -37.91 -17.93
N GLU A 864 -46.07 -38.09 -18.63
CA GLU A 864 -46.37 -39.33 -19.38
C GLU A 864 -45.48 -39.52 -20.62
N ILE A 865 -44.89 -38.45 -21.16
CA ILE A 865 -43.98 -38.51 -22.31
C ILE A 865 -42.50 -38.56 -21.91
N GLY A 866 -42.20 -38.79 -20.64
CA GLY A 866 -40.83 -39.03 -20.14
C GLY A 866 -40.05 -37.80 -19.66
N VAL A 867 -40.70 -36.63 -19.57
CA VAL A 867 -40.08 -35.41 -19.02
C VAL A 867 -39.92 -35.55 -17.51
N THR A 868 -38.70 -35.33 -17.01
CA THR A 868 -38.35 -35.55 -15.60
C THR A 868 -38.17 -34.26 -14.80
N SER A 869 -37.91 -33.14 -15.46
CA SER A 869 -37.67 -31.86 -14.78
C SER A 869 -37.92 -30.66 -15.68
N THR A 870 -38.32 -29.54 -15.06
CA THR A 870 -38.51 -28.23 -15.72
C THR A 870 -37.80 -27.15 -14.91
N SER A 871 -37.20 -26.16 -15.57
CA SER A 871 -36.65 -24.95 -14.95
C SER A 871 -37.32 -23.69 -15.51
N ALA A 872 -37.64 -22.75 -14.63
CA ALA A 872 -38.17 -21.43 -14.95
C ALA A 872 -37.44 -20.36 -14.12
N ARG A 873 -37.70 -19.09 -14.40
CA ARG A 873 -37.12 -17.94 -13.68
C ARG A 873 -38.26 -17.02 -13.24
N SER A 874 -38.19 -16.59 -11.99
CA SER A 874 -39.05 -15.56 -11.40
C SER A 874 -38.59 -14.15 -11.79
N ASP A 875 -37.29 -13.97 -12.04
CA ASP A 875 -36.67 -12.69 -12.41
C ASP A 875 -36.72 -12.39 -13.92
N TYR A 876 -36.33 -11.17 -14.29
CA TYR A 876 -36.07 -10.82 -15.68
C TYR A 876 -34.90 -11.63 -16.22
N VAL A 877 -35.03 -12.15 -17.43
CA VAL A 877 -34.06 -13.00 -18.12
C VAL A 877 -33.62 -12.35 -19.42
N ALA A 878 -32.30 -12.29 -19.62
CA ALA A 878 -31.66 -11.93 -20.88
C ALA A 878 -30.63 -12.99 -21.26
N ILE A 879 -30.34 -13.11 -22.56
CA ILE A 879 -29.28 -13.99 -23.05
C ILE A 879 -28.05 -13.17 -23.43
N GLY A 880 -26.95 -13.43 -22.74
CA GLY A 880 -25.66 -12.81 -22.99
C GLY A 880 -25.10 -13.19 -24.37
N PRO A 881 -24.14 -12.41 -24.91
CA PRO A 881 -23.52 -12.71 -26.21
C PRO A 881 -22.84 -14.08 -26.28
N ASP A 882 -22.47 -14.65 -25.13
CA ASP A 882 -21.85 -15.97 -24.98
C ASP A 882 -22.87 -17.13 -24.79
N GLY A 883 -24.16 -16.84 -24.91
CA GLY A 883 -25.24 -17.82 -24.75
C GLY A 883 -25.56 -18.17 -23.29
N ARG A 884 -25.00 -17.46 -22.31
CA ARG A 884 -25.37 -17.64 -20.90
C ARG A 884 -26.65 -16.87 -20.57
N LYS A 885 -27.45 -17.45 -19.67
CA LYS A 885 -28.61 -16.77 -19.09
C LYS A 885 -28.10 -15.77 -18.05
N LEU A 886 -28.64 -14.56 -18.11
CA LEU A 886 -28.44 -13.50 -17.13
C LEU A 886 -29.80 -13.19 -16.50
N THR A 887 -29.79 -12.88 -15.20
CA THR A 887 -30.99 -12.56 -14.42
C THR A 887 -30.87 -11.19 -13.77
N SER A 888 -32.01 -10.51 -13.59
CA SER A 888 -32.11 -9.15 -13.07
C SER A 888 -33.45 -8.99 -12.36
N SER A 889 -33.46 -8.40 -11.17
CA SER A 889 -34.69 -8.31 -10.36
C SER A 889 -35.68 -7.29 -10.91
N THR A 890 -35.18 -6.26 -11.60
CA THR A 890 -36.02 -5.15 -12.12
C THR A 890 -35.95 -4.99 -13.65
N GLY A 891 -35.16 -5.79 -14.35
CA GLY A 891 -34.84 -5.62 -15.78
C GLY A 891 -33.93 -4.42 -16.07
N THR A 892 -33.70 -3.57 -15.08
CA THR A 892 -32.92 -2.32 -15.14
C THR A 892 -31.71 -2.31 -14.21
N ASP A 893 -31.68 -3.21 -13.22
CA ASP A 893 -30.58 -3.42 -12.29
C ASP A 893 -29.45 -4.28 -12.89
N ALA A 894 -28.45 -4.62 -12.07
CA ALA A 894 -27.30 -5.39 -12.52
C ALA A 894 -27.72 -6.80 -12.95
N TRP A 895 -27.36 -7.16 -14.18
CA TRP A 895 -27.58 -8.49 -14.74
C TRP A 895 -26.53 -9.46 -14.21
N LYS A 896 -26.95 -10.52 -13.53
CA LYS A 896 -26.07 -11.50 -12.88
C LYS A 896 -26.07 -12.83 -13.63
N HIS A 897 -24.94 -13.53 -13.60
CA HIS A 897 -24.86 -14.91 -14.08
C HIS A 897 -24.72 -15.86 -12.89
N LYS A 898 -25.69 -16.78 -12.74
CA LYS A 898 -25.85 -17.67 -11.58
C LYS A 898 -26.05 -16.85 -10.29
N ASP A 899 -27.31 -16.61 -9.95
CA ASP A 899 -27.65 -16.06 -8.65
C ASP A 899 -27.28 -17.08 -7.56
N SER A 900 -26.16 -16.83 -6.89
CA SER A 900 -25.70 -17.51 -5.68
C SER A 900 -25.12 -16.48 -4.72
#